data_AF-A0A3D8PWQ9-F1
#
_entry.id   AF-A0A3D8PWQ9-F1
#
_cell.length_a   1.000
_cell.length_b   1.000
_cell.length_c   1.000
_cell.angle_alpha   90.00
_cell.angle_beta   90.00
_cell.angle_gamma   90.00
#
_symmetry.space_group_name_H-M   'P 1'
#
loop_
_entity.id
_entity.type
_entity.pdbx_description
1 polymer ?
#
loop_
_entity_poly.entity_id
_entity_poly.type
_entity_poly.pdbx_seq_one_letter_code
_entity_poly.pdbx_strand_id
1 'polypeptide(L)'
;MKRLKILVYGDQDLNIMDGSAIWLTSLINMLSLDQKVDVTLLLKAPIKRKHVIANIKDINSITVVEPFKLFEGKKFQNENRLTVKDATNVIEALNNKNDYDIIITRGKQLTEESLKKSYKTKQIPYITDFTHDAKKVGRSEKLFFKKVYKTFPNVFVQTEEMKQYLMEMLKVDGEKFIILHPTVVDIERPPIIGIKNYSIVYAGKFAKEWKTEEMIDVFQQVNEKNSAITLNVAGDKFQGELKERKNIILDKLKTTNGLNWIGTVSREESVNFIQSSDVGFAYRSEEIDNDYSLELSTKFLEYGINGKPIIARRTAQYEALLGKDYPLFANDEAELYQKLLLAFEDKEIYERAALKCYAASEDYQISRVSKKVLSRLWMFNKEKTTILFAGHDFKFLNWYITKCEEDPNINVLIDKWDGHNEHNIDHSEEMLQLADIIFCEWGLGNAVWYSKNKRRGQKLFIRLHRQEIDTPFLPAINYHNVEKVLVIVPHLFEEFNRLKHVPREKMIIIENMIDYRRFDREKLKNVEYNLGIIGILPKLKRLDRALDIFEQLWIKNPKYKLYIKSKNPQELPWLMGRDDERIYFEEVFERIETAAWKRNVIFDPHGNDVDEWLRKINFVLSTSDIEGSHVSPMEGMASGAVPIVYHWPGAETAYPSRFVVETVDEAVNKIENYKSLIDGYDLKEYPKRFDYDSRVKLLDELIFTETTH
;
A
#
# COMPACT_ATOMS: atom_id res chain seq x y z
N MET A 1 13.00 5.57 -11.95
CA MET A 1 12.27 5.02 -10.79
C MET A 1 13.19 5.05 -9.59
N LYS A 2 12.71 5.57 -8.46
CA LYS A 2 13.40 5.62 -7.16
C LYS A 2 13.68 4.22 -6.62
N ARG A 3 14.86 4.01 -6.04
CA ARG A 3 15.31 2.71 -5.51
C ARG A 3 15.94 2.84 -4.13
N LEU A 4 15.55 1.98 -3.19
CA LEU A 4 16.09 1.95 -1.83
C LEU A 4 17.31 1.03 -1.78
N LYS A 5 18.50 1.57 -1.53
CA LYS A 5 19.76 0.80 -1.50
C LYS A 5 20.10 0.37 -0.07
N ILE A 6 20.08 -0.93 0.18
CA ILE A 6 20.34 -1.51 1.50
C ILE A 6 21.54 -2.44 1.47
N LEU A 7 22.55 -2.17 2.30
CA LEU A 7 23.62 -3.11 2.60
C LEU A 7 23.26 -3.91 3.85
N VAL A 8 23.36 -5.23 3.80
CA VAL A 8 23.09 -6.14 4.92
C VAL A 8 24.34 -6.93 5.28
N TYR A 9 24.69 -6.95 6.57
CA TYR A 9 25.76 -7.79 7.10
C TYR A 9 25.39 -8.38 8.47
N GLY A 10 25.29 -9.70 8.56
CA GLY A 10 25.28 -10.41 9.84
C GLY A 10 26.67 -10.93 10.16
N ASP A 11 27.13 -10.83 11.41
CA ASP A 11 28.44 -11.35 11.79
C ASP A 11 28.49 -12.89 11.92
N GLN A 12 27.92 -13.60 10.94
CA GLN A 12 27.68 -15.04 10.92
C GLN A 12 28.22 -15.68 9.65
N ASP A 13 28.71 -16.91 9.78
CA ASP A 13 29.23 -17.69 8.65
C ASP A 13 28.09 -18.51 8.02
N LEU A 14 27.69 -18.17 6.79
CA LEU A 14 26.63 -18.86 6.06
C LEU A 14 26.99 -20.31 5.67
N ASN A 15 28.20 -20.77 5.94
CA ASN A 15 28.56 -22.20 5.85
C ASN A 15 28.06 -23.03 7.05
N ILE A 16 27.54 -22.38 8.09
CA ILE A 16 27.07 -23.02 9.33
C ILE A 16 25.55 -22.84 9.45
N MET A 17 24.84 -23.95 9.65
CA MET A 17 23.40 -23.92 9.87
C MET A 17 23.10 -23.57 11.33
N ASP A 18 22.73 -22.32 11.57
CA ASP A 18 22.24 -21.85 12.87
C ASP A 18 21.13 -20.80 12.72
N GLY A 19 20.45 -20.49 13.83
CA GLY A 19 19.32 -19.55 13.82
C GLY A 19 19.70 -18.15 13.37
N SER A 20 20.95 -17.73 13.55
CA SER A 20 21.41 -16.41 13.15
C SER A 20 21.68 -16.31 11.65
N ALA A 21 22.19 -17.39 11.05
CA ALA A 21 22.35 -17.53 9.60
C ALA A 21 20.99 -17.64 8.89
N ILE A 22 20.04 -18.39 9.47
CA ILE A 22 18.65 -18.46 8.98
C ILE A 22 17.98 -17.09 9.04
N TRP A 23 18.12 -16.36 10.15
CA TRP A 23 17.63 -14.98 10.27
C TRP A 23 18.14 -14.08 9.14
N LEU A 24 19.43 -14.17 8.78
CA LEU A 24 20.00 -13.34 7.74
C LEU A 24 19.32 -13.61 6.39
N THR A 25 19.15 -14.88 6.02
CA THR A 25 18.45 -15.24 4.78
C THR A 25 16.96 -14.85 4.79
N SER A 26 16.30 -14.92 5.95
CA SER A 26 14.90 -14.50 6.12
C SER A 26 14.75 -12.99 5.95
N LEU A 27 15.66 -12.20 6.51
CA LEU A 27 15.70 -10.74 6.34
C LEU A 27 15.90 -10.37 4.86
N ILE A 28 16.84 -11.03 4.17
CA ILE A 28 17.07 -10.79 2.74
C ILE A 28 15.81 -11.09 1.92
N ASN A 29 15.14 -12.23 2.17
CA ASN A 29 13.88 -12.56 1.51
C ASN A 29 12.79 -11.52 1.79
N MET A 30 12.67 -11.05 3.03
CA MET A 30 11.70 -10.03 3.42
C MET A 30 11.93 -8.71 2.67
N LEU A 31 13.17 -8.22 2.65
CA LEU A 31 13.53 -6.97 1.99
C LEU A 31 13.33 -7.06 0.47
N SER A 32 13.61 -8.22 -0.12
CA SER A 32 13.51 -8.46 -1.57
C SER A 32 12.07 -8.65 -2.06
N LEU A 33 11.06 -8.63 -1.18
CA LEU A 33 9.65 -8.66 -1.60
C LEU A 33 9.25 -7.40 -2.36
N ASP A 34 9.85 -6.26 -2.03
CA ASP A 34 9.74 -5.02 -2.81
C ASP A 34 10.88 -4.93 -3.82
N GLN A 35 10.54 -4.98 -5.10
CA GLN A 35 11.50 -4.93 -6.20
C GLN A 35 12.18 -3.57 -6.39
N LYS A 36 11.71 -2.53 -5.71
CA LYS A 36 12.37 -1.23 -5.67
C LYS A 36 13.48 -1.18 -4.61
N VAL A 37 13.70 -2.27 -3.87
CA VAL A 37 14.77 -2.37 -2.89
C VAL A 37 15.96 -3.11 -3.50
N ASP A 38 17.09 -2.42 -3.60
CA ASP A 38 18.37 -2.99 -4.00
C ASP A 38 19.10 -3.52 -2.78
N VAL A 39 19.08 -4.84 -2.60
CA VAL A 39 19.72 -5.49 -1.46
C VAL A 39 21.14 -5.94 -1.84
N THR A 40 22.12 -5.48 -1.06
CA THR A 40 23.50 -6.00 -1.10
C THR A 40 23.77 -6.82 0.15
N LEU A 41 24.11 -8.10 -0.01
CA LEU A 41 24.53 -8.99 1.07
C LEU A 41 26.06 -9.07 1.12
N LEU A 42 26.68 -8.60 2.22
CA LEU A 42 28.11 -8.81 2.46
C LEU A 42 28.33 -10.15 3.18
N LEU A 43 29.16 -11.01 2.60
CA LEU A 43 29.50 -12.30 3.19
C LEU A 43 30.64 -12.19 4.19
N LYS A 44 30.51 -12.89 5.33
CA LYS A 44 31.60 -13.03 6.31
C LYS A 44 32.74 -13.93 5.82
N ALA A 45 32.42 -14.95 5.03
CA ALA A 45 33.35 -15.99 4.56
C ALA A 45 32.97 -16.45 3.14
N PRO A 46 33.91 -16.97 2.34
CA PRO A 46 33.61 -17.59 1.05
C PRO A 46 32.61 -18.75 1.21
N ILE A 47 31.67 -18.88 0.28
CA ILE A 47 30.66 -19.95 0.31
C ILE A 47 31.31 -21.28 -0.10
N LYS A 48 31.30 -22.23 0.83
CA LYS A 48 31.71 -23.63 0.65
C LYS A 48 30.52 -24.58 0.67
N ARG A 49 29.45 -24.25 1.41
CA ARG A 49 28.21 -25.03 1.52
C ARG A 49 27.01 -24.19 1.10
N LYS A 50 26.15 -24.75 0.24
CA LYS A 50 25.02 -24.01 -0.35
C LYS A 50 23.73 -24.07 0.47
N HIS A 51 23.61 -24.94 1.48
CA HIS A 51 22.33 -25.18 2.18
C HIS A 51 21.68 -23.92 2.78
N VAL A 52 22.46 -23.05 3.43
CA VAL A 52 21.88 -21.85 4.07
C VAL A 52 21.58 -20.78 3.02
N ILE A 53 22.54 -20.47 2.14
CA ILE A 53 22.36 -19.44 1.12
C ILE A 53 21.25 -19.79 0.11
N ALA A 54 20.99 -21.07 -0.12
CA ALA A 54 19.87 -21.55 -0.94
C ALA A 54 18.49 -21.20 -0.36
N ASN A 55 18.40 -20.77 0.90
CA ASN A 55 17.14 -20.27 1.46
C ASN A 55 16.75 -18.88 0.90
N ILE A 56 17.66 -18.17 0.22
CA ILE A 56 17.35 -16.93 -0.47
C ILE A 56 16.60 -17.28 -1.77
N LYS A 57 15.32 -16.92 -1.86
CA LYS A 57 14.42 -17.37 -2.93
C LYS A 57 14.83 -16.85 -4.32
N ASP A 58 15.26 -15.60 -4.40
CA ASP A 58 15.71 -14.96 -5.63
C ASP A 58 17.10 -14.35 -5.45
N ILE A 59 18.12 -15.22 -5.43
CA ILE A 59 19.51 -14.78 -5.21
C ILE A 59 20.04 -13.89 -6.36
N ASN A 60 19.45 -13.98 -7.55
CA ASN A 60 19.85 -13.18 -8.71
C ASN A 60 19.31 -11.75 -8.65
N SER A 61 18.27 -11.50 -7.85
CA SER A 61 17.74 -10.15 -7.63
C SER A 61 18.53 -9.35 -6.60
N ILE A 62 19.57 -9.92 -5.98
CA ILE A 62 20.41 -9.26 -4.97
C ILE A 62 21.87 -9.22 -5.40
N THR A 63 22.63 -8.28 -4.85
CA THR A 63 24.09 -8.25 -5.01
C THR A 63 24.76 -8.99 -3.86
N VAL A 64 25.46 -10.09 -4.14
CA VAL A 64 26.26 -10.79 -3.12
C VAL A 64 27.72 -10.37 -3.20
N VAL A 65 28.26 -9.82 -2.12
CA VAL A 65 29.65 -9.36 -2.03
C VAL A 65 30.51 -10.38 -1.31
N GLU A 66 31.45 -10.96 -2.05
CA GLU A 66 32.53 -11.79 -1.51
C GLU A 66 33.77 -10.94 -1.22
N PRO A 67 34.06 -10.58 0.05
CA PRO A 67 35.09 -9.60 0.38
C PRO A 67 36.50 -10.04 -0.04
N PHE A 68 36.81 -11.34 0.08
CA PHE A 68 38.12 -11.91 -0.28
C PHE A 68 38.41 -11.88 -1.78
N LYS A 69 37.35 -11.87 -2.61
CA LYS A 69 37.44 -11.74 -4.07
C LYS A 69 37.44 -10.28 -4.49
N LEU A 70 36.58 -9.46 -3.87
CA LEU A 70 36.43 -8.06 -4.24
C LEU A 70 37.64 -7.21 -3.83
N PHE A 71 38.30 -7.54 -2.73
CA PHE A 71 39.50 -6.85 -2.23
C PHE A 71 40.73 -7.76 -2.34
N GLU A 72 40.92 -8.37 -3.52
CA GLU A 72 42.11 -9.17 -3.80
C GLU A 72 43.39 -8.37 -3.54
N GLY A 73 44.37 -8.97 -2.85
CA GLY A 73 45.61 -8.31 -2.42
C GLY A 73 45.52 -7.53 -1.10
N LYS A 74 44.35 -7.33 -0.51
CA LYS A 74 44.22 -6.77 0.85
C LYS A 74 44.55 -7.83 1.90
N LYS A 75 45.43 -7.51 2.84
CA LYS A 75 45.71 -8.36 4.01
C LYS A 75 44.58 -8.26 5.02
N PHE A 76 43.70 -9.26 5.05
CA PHE A 76 42.73 -9.47 6.12
C PHE A 76 43.41 -10.07 7.35
N GLN A 77 42.85 -9.87 8.55
CA GLN A 77 43.40 -10.42 9.78
C GLN A 77 43.25 -11.94 9.85
N ASN A 78 42.29 -12.50 9.11
CA ASN A 78 42.08 -13.93 8.96
C ASN A 78 41.87 -14.23 7.47
N GLU A 79 42.46 -15.33 6.99
CA GLU A 79 42.54 -15.67 5.57
C GLU A 79 41.20 -15.99 4.92
N ASN A 80 40.19 -16.41 5.70
CA ASN A 80 38.92 -16.89 5.13
C ASN A 80 37.65 -16.43 5.85
N ARG A 81 37.78 -15.61 6.91
CA ARG A 81 36.65 -15.06 7.67
C ARG A 81 36.92 -13.62 8.07
N LEU A 82 35.97 -12.73 7.83
CA LEU A 82 36.09 -11.35 8.31
C LEU A 82 36.06 -11.33 9.85
N THR A 83 37.01 -10.61 10.44
CA THR A 83 36.89 -10.14 11.82
C THR A 83 35.91 -8.96 11.87
N VAL A 84 35.43 -8.60 13.06
CA VAL A 84 34.59 -7.41 13.24
C VAL A 84 35.24 -6.15 12.68
N LYS A 85 36.54 -5.97 12.89
CA LYS A 85 37.29 -4.82 12.37
C LYS A 85 37.36 -4.86 10.84
N ASP A 86 37.64 -6.01 10.25
CA ASP A 86 37.68 -6.15 8.80
C ASP A 86 36.30 -5.92 8.16
N ALA A 87 35.24 -6.47 8.76
CA ALA A 87 33.87 -6.27 8.30
C ALA A 87 33.46 -4.80 8.32
N THR A 88 33.69 -4.08 9.44
CA THR A 88 33.34 -2.65 9.51
C THR A 88 34.15 -1.80 8.52
N ASN A 89 35.41 -2.15 8.23
CA ASN A 89 36.21 -1.49 7.19
C ASN A 89 35.67 -1.75 5.77
N VAL A 90 35.23 -2.99 5.49
CA VAL A 90 34.65 -3.34 4.19
C VAL A 90 33.30 -2.64 4.00
N ILE A 91 32.44 -2.62 5.02
CA ILE A 91 31.16 -1.90 5.00
C ILE A 91 31.40 -0.41 4.68
N GLU A 92 32.38 0.22 5.33
CA GLU A 92 32.74 1.62 5.08
C GLU A 92 33.18 1.86 3.64
N ALA A 93 34.05 1.00 3.09
CA ALA A 93 34.49 1.10 1.70
C ALA A 93 33.34 0.91 0.70
N LEU A 94 32.45 -0.06 0.96
CA LEU A 94 31.28 -0.30 0.12
C LEU A 94 30.29 0.87 0.17
N ASN A 95 30.08 1.47 1.34
CA ASN A 95 29.22 2.64 1.48
C ASN A 95 29.79 3.86 0.76
N ASN A 96 31.10 4.11 0.87
CA ASN A 96 31.73 5.21 0.16
C ASN A 96 31.65 5.07 -1.37
N LYS A 97 31.59 3.82 -1.88
CA LYS A 97 31.48 3.54 -3.31
C LYS A 97 30.03 3.62 -3.83
N ASN A 98 29.08 3.03 -3.11
CA ASN A 98 27.73 2.81 -3.62
C ASN A 98 26.67 3.75 -3.03
N ASP A 99 27.03 4.51 -1.99
CA ASP A 99 26.17 5.43 -1.26
C ASP A 99 24.83 4.81 -0.84
N TYR A 100 24.89 3.77 0.00
CA TYR A 100 23.68 3.10 0.49
C TYR A 100 22.78 4.06 1.27
N ASP A 101 21.46 3.90 1.17
CA ASP A 101 20.52 4.61 2.03
C ASP A 101 20.60 4.08 3.46
N ILE A 102 20.70 2.76 3.59
CA ILE A 102 20.64 2.03 4.87
C ILE A 102 21.70 0.93 4.92
N ILE A 103 22.27 0.73 6.10
CA ILE A 103 23.17 -0.39 6.41
C ILE A 103 22.60 -1.18 7.59
N ILE A 104 22.05 -2.36 7.33
CA ILE A 104 21.50 -3.24 8.37
C ILE A 104 22.60 -4.18 8.85
N THR A 105 22.81 -4.21 10.16
CA THR A 105 23.87 -5.05 10.75
C THR A 105 23.35 -5.86 11.92
N ARG A 106 23.92 -7.04 12.16
CA ARG A 106 23.62 -7.84 13.36
C ARG A 106 24.88 -8.19 14.15
N GLY A 107 24.87 -7.88 15.44
CA GLY A 107 25.92 -8.26 16.40
C GLY A 107 26.37 -7.11 17.31
N LYS A 108 26.53 -7.38 18.62
CA LYS A 108 26.92 -6.39 19.63
C LYS A 108 28.33 -5.84 19.40
N GLN A 109 29.33 -6.72 19.28
CA GLN A 109 30.73 -6.34 19.04
C GLN A 109 30.89 -5.56 17.73
N LEU A 110 30.18 -5.99 16.68
CA LEU A 110 30.14 -5.28 15.40
C LEU A 110 29.60 -3.85 15.59
N THR A 111 28.50 -3.70 16.32
CA THR A 111 27.91 -2.38 16.60
C THR A 111 28.86 -1.49 17.41
N GLU A 112 29.55 -2.05 18.40
CA GLU A 112 30.55 -1.33 19.20
C GLU A 112 31.68 -0.76 18.33
N GLU A 113 32.19 -1.54 17.37
CA GLU A 113 33.21 -1.09 16.44
C GLU A 113 32.66 -0.07 15.43
N SER A 114 31.43 -0.26 14.94
CA SER A 114 30.78 0.66 14.01
C SER A 114 30.54 2.05 14.58
N LEU A 115 30.46 2.23 15.91
CA LEU A 115 30.37 3.57 16.53
C LEU A 115 31.55 4.49 16.16
N LYS A 116 32.68 3.91 15.74
CA LYS A 116 33.90 4.61 15.31
C LYS A 116 33.90 4.96 13.82
N LYS A 117 32.90 4.50 13.06
CA LYS A 117 32.85 4.59 11.59
C LYS A 117 32.07 5.78 11.07
N SER A 118 32.34 6.19 9.82
CA SER A 118 31.65 7.33 9.20
C SER A 118 30.18 7.01 8.89
N TYR A 119 29.89 5.77 8.47
CA TYR A 119 28.57 5.33 8.04
C TYR A 119 27.55 5.10 9.17
N LYS A 120 27.92 5.32 10.44
CA LYS A 120 27.05 5.07 11.61
C LYS A 120 25.72 5.82 11.56
N THR A 121 25.63 6.94 10.84
CA THR A 121 24.39 7.70 10.64
C THR A 121 23.42 7.05 9.65
N LYS A 122 23.85 5.99 8.94
CA LYS A 122 23.05 5.18 8.01
C LYS A 122 22.80 3.76 8.53
N GLN A 123 23.42 3.38 9.65
CA GLN A 123 23.35 2.01 10.16
C GLN A 123 22.15 1.78 11.07
N ILE A 124 21.45 0.67 10.85
CA ILE A 124 20.41 0.17 11.76
C ILE A 124 20.92 -1.15 12.36
N PRO A 125 21.41 -1.14 13.62
CA PRO A 125 21.88 -2.35 14.27
C PRO A 125 20.71 -3.19 14.79
N TYR A 126 20.86 -4.51 14.71
CA TYR A 126 20.04 -5.52 15.37
C TYR A 126 20.87 -6.27 16.41
N ILE A 127 20.50 -6.13 17.68
CA ILE A 127 21.26 -6.65 18.81
C ILE A 127 20.33 -7.54 19.63
N THR A 128 20.63 -8.83 19.67
CA THR A 128 19.85 -9.84 20.41
C THR A 128 20.62 -10.42 21.60
N ASP A 129 21.93 -10.13 21.70
CA ASP A 129 22.80 -10.67 22.75
C ASP A 129 23.03 -9.61 23.83
N PHE A 130 22.09 -9.54 24.79
CA PHE A 130 22.15 -8.65 25.95
C PHE A 130 21.38 -9.23 27.13
N THR A 131 21.55 -8.66 28.32
CA THR A 131 20.86 -9.13 29.53
C THR A 131 19.36 -8.83 29.43
N HIS A 132 18.49 -9.84 29.46
CA HIS A 132 17.02 -9.67 29.40
C HIS A 132 16.38 -9.33 30.75
N ASP A 133 17.13 -9.41 31.85
CA ASP A 133 16.66 -9.12 33.20
C ASP A 133 17.10 -7.71 33.64
N ALA A 134 16.14 -6.80 33.81
CA ALA A 134 16.37 -5.42 34.21
C ALA A 134 17.12 -5.30 35.55
N LYS A 135 17.00 -6.29 36.44
CA LYS A 135 17.67 -6.34 37.74
C LYS A 135 19.13 -6.77 37.62
N LYS A 136 19.48 -7.51 36.57
CA LYS A 136 20.84 -8.01 36.30
C LYS A 136 21.64 -7.14 35.34
N VAL A 137 21.01 -6.23 34.60
CA VAL A 137 21.70 -5.33 33.67
C VAL A 137 22.75 -4.47 34.38
N GLY A 138 24.00 -4.61 33.96
CA GLY A 138 25.12 -3.80 34.42
C GLY A 138 25.14 -2.38 33.85
N ARG A 139 25.87 -1.48 34.52
CA ARG A 139 26.02 -0.07 34.10
C ARG A 139 26.66 0.08 32.71
N SER A 140 27.63 -0.78 32.36
CA SER A 140 28.31 -0.76 31.06
C SER A 140 27.35 -1.02 29.90
N GLU A 141 26.43 -1.99 30.07
CA GLU A 141 25.44 -2.33 29.07
C GLU A 141 24.41 -1.20 28.86
N LYS A 142 23.94 -0.56 29.95
CA LYS A 142 23.08 0.63 29.84
C LYS A 142 23.77 1.76 29.08
N LEU A 143 25.05 2.01 29.38
CA LEU A 143 25.83 3.05 28.69
C LEU A 143 26.02 2.73 27.21
N PHE A 144 26.26 1.46 26.88
CA PHE A 144 26.36 0.99 25.51
C PHE A 144 25.06 1.27 24.73
N PHE A 145 23.91 0.80 25.21
CA PHE A 145 22.63 1.00 24.53
C PHE A 145 22.21 2.49 24.47
N LYS A 146 22.53 3.30 25.49
CA LYS A 146 22.35 4.76 25.41
C LYS A 146 23.15 5.38 24.26
N LYS A 147 24.40 4.94 24.08
CA LYS A 147 25.25 5.40 22.98
C LYS A 147 24.72 4.93 21.63
N VAL A 148 24.25 3.69 21.54
CA VAL A 148 23.58 3.12 20.35
C VAL A 148 22.36 3.97 19.98
N TYR A 149 21.40 4.16 20.89
CA TYR A 149 20.18 4.94 20.65
C TYR A 149 20.47 6.38 20.21
N LYS A 150 21.49 7.02 20.81
CA LYS A 150 21.88 8.39 20.44
C LYS A 150 22.52 8.47 19.06
N THR A 151 23.34 7.49 18.69
CA THR A 151 24.22 7.59 17.51
C THR A 151 23.57 7.09 16.23
N PHE A 152 22.89 5.95 16.29
CA PHE A 152 22.26 5.36 15.11
C PHE A 152 20.91 6.02 14.83
N PRO A 153 20.47 6.11 13.57
CA PRO A 153 19.15 6.65 13.23
C PRO A 153 18.02 5.82 13.87
N ASN A 154 18.10 4.50 13.76
CA ASN A 154 17.13 3.55 14.29
C ASN A 154 17.84 2.29 14.81
N VAL A 155 17.12 1.47 15.58
CA VAL A 155 17.59 0.19 16.13
C VAL A 155 16.50 -0.85 15.94
N PHE A 156 16.84 -2.03 15.41
CA PHE A 156 15.88 -3.13 15.33
C PHE A 156 15.71 -3.81 16.69
N VAL A 157 14.47 -4.14 17.03
CA VAL A 157 14.07 -4.94 18.19
C VAL A 157 13.10 -6.03 17.72
N GLN A 158 13.05 -7.19 18.38
CA GLN A 158 12.26 -8.31 17.86
C GLN A 158 10.76 -8.22 18.16
N THR A 159 10.42 -7.64 19.31
CA THR A 159 9.07 -7.66 19.88
C THR A 159 8.73 -6.32 20.54
N GLU A 160 7.44 -6.11 20.85
CA GLU A 160 7.02 -4.93 21.62
C GLU A 160 7.55 -5.01 23.06
N GLU A 161 7.63 -6.21 23.66
CA GLU A 161 8.19 -6.39 25.01
C GLU A 161 9.66 -5.95 25.05
N MET A 162 10.45 -6.33 24.04
CA MET A 162 11.85 -5.89 23.91
C MET A 162 11.95 -4.38 23.75
N LYS A 163 11.05 -3.77 22.98
CA LYS A 163 11.00 -2.33 22.79
C LYS A 163 10.73 -1.61 24.11
N GLN A 164 9.68 -2.02 24.84
CA GLN A 164 9.29 -1.42 26.12
C GLN A 164 10.40 -1.59 27.16
N TYR A 165 11.00 -2.78 27.24
CA TYR A 165 12.15 -3.04 28.08
C TYR A 165 13.31 -2.06 27.85
N LEU A 166 13.70 -1.86 26.58
CA LEU A 166 14.78 -0.93 26.25
C LEU A 166 14.36 0.53 26.46
N MET A 167 13.11 0.89 26.20
CA MET A 167 12.58 2.23 26.49
C MET A 167 12.71 2.58 27.97
N GLU A 168 12.27 1.70 28.86
CA GLU A 168 12.36 1.87 30.32
C GLU A 168 13.82 1.88 30.79
N MET A 169 14.63 0.94 30.31
CA MET A 169 16.04 0.83 30.67
C MET A 169 16.83 2.10 30.31
N LEU A 170 16.52 2.70 29.16
CA LEU A 170 17.23 3.86 28.62
C LEU A 170 16.60 5.21 29.00
N LYS A 171 15.32 5.21 29.39
CA LYS A 171 14.46 6.39 29.59
C LYS A 171 14.31 7.23 28.32
N VAL A 172 13.80 6.60 27.27
CA VAL A 172 13.59 7.22 25.94
C VAL A 172 12.16 6.98 25.44
N ASP A 173 11.70 7.79 24.48
CA ASP A 173 10.37 7.69 23.84
C ASP A 173 10.16 6.42 23.00
N GLY A 174 11.24 5.80 22.53
CA GLY A 174 11.22 4.60 21.72
C GLY A 174 10.97 4.82 20.22
N GLU A 175 10.93 6.07 19.74
CA GLU A 175 10.65 6.38 18.32
C GLU A 175 11.67 5.76 17.36
N LYS A 176 12.91 5.59 17.81
CA LYS A 176 13.99 4.98 17.02
C LYS A 176 13.91 3.46 16.93
N PHE A 177 13.09 2.81 17.74
CA PHE A 177 12.96 1.35 17.67
C PHE A 177 12.05 0.95 16.51
N ILE A 178 12.57 0.10 15.63
CA ILE A 178 11.80 -0.55 14.56
C ILE A 178 11.63 -2.01 14.96
N ILE A 179 10.40 -2.49 14.98
CA ILE A 179 10.12 -3.88 15.33
C ILE A 179 10.32 -4.75 14.10
N LEU A 180 11.26 -5.69 14.21
CA LEU A 180 11.56 -6.72 13.22
C LEU A 180 11.16 -8.07 13.80
N HIS A 181 9.87 -8.39 13.68
CA HIS A 181 9.34 -9.66 14.12
C HIS A 181 9.97 -10.85 13.37
N PRO A 182 10.06 -12.04 13.99
CA PRO A 182 10.30 -13.27 13.25
C PRO A 182 9.21 -13.46 12.19
N THR A 183 9.55 -14.08 11.07
CA THR A 183 8.63 -14.26 9.94
C THR A 183 8.31 -15.72 9.68
N VAL A 184 7.04 -16.00 9.39
CA VAL A 184 6.58 -17.26 8.81
C VAL A 184 6.29 -17.11 7.32
N VAL A 185 6.13 -18.22 6.62
CA VAL A 185 5.76 -18.22 5.20
C VAL A 185 4.34 -17.68 5.02
N ASP A 186 4.11 -17.00 3.89
CA ASP A 186 2.76 -16.62 3.50
C ASP A 186 1.94 -17.87 3.13
N ILE A 187 0.64 -17.84 3.42
CA ILE A 187 -0.31 -18.87 3.03
C ILE A 187 -1.42 -18.25 2.17
N GLU A 188 -1.81 -18.95 1.10
CA GLU A 188 -2.86 -18.48 0.21
C GLU A 188 -4.26 -18.76 0.77
N ARG A 189 -4.39 -19.79 1.61
CA ARG A 189 -5.67 -20.24 2.17
C ARG A 189 -5.47 -20.66 3.62
N PRO A 190 -6.47 -20.43 4.50
CA PRO A 190 -6.43 -20.93 5.86
C PRO A 190 -6.22 -22.45 5.90
N PRO A 191 -5.45 -22.97 6.87
CA PRO A 191 -5.21 -24.39 7.03
C PRO A 191 -6.50 -25.11 7.47
N ILE A 192 -6.62 -26.39 7.09
CA ILE A 192 -7.71 -27.24 7.57
C ILE A 192 -7.40 -27.66 9.00
N ILE A 193 -8.25 -27.24 9.93
CA ILE A 193 -8.13 -27.57 11.35
C ILE A 193 -8.80 -28.91 11.64
N GLY A 194 -8.07 -29.77 12.34
CA GLY A 194 -8.55 -31.06 12.83
C GLY A 194 -7.40 -31.98 13.22
N ILE A 195 -7.70 -33.00 14.00
CA ILE A 195 -6.78 -34.08 14.35
C ILE A 195 -6.83 -35.14 13.24
N LYS A 196 -5.68 -35.56 12.73
CA LYS A 196 -5.58 -36.56 11.65
C LYS A 196 -4.67 -37.73 12.01
N ASN A 197 -3.50 -37.44 12.56
CA ASN A 197 -2.42 -38.42 12.68
C ASN A 197 -2.16 -38.84 14.13
N TYR A 198 -2.82 -38.20 15.09
CA TYR A 198 -2.57 -38.31 16.51
C TYR A 198 -1.08 -38.12 16.82
N SER A 199 -0.47 -37.07 16.29
CA SER A 199 0.98 -36.86 16.46
C SER A 199 1.37 -35.48 16.97
N ILE A 200 2.34 -35.47 17.87
CA ILE A 200 2.99 -34.28 18.42
C ILE A 200 4.25 -34.01 17.60
N VAL A 201 4.58 -32.75 17.32
CA VAL A 201 5.81 -32.37 16.59
C VAL A 201 6.71 -31.46 17.41
N TYR A 202 7.99 -31.78 17.40
CA TYR A 202 9.08 -30.92 17.87
C TYR A 202 10.13 -30.77 16.77
N ALA A 203 10.43 -29.53 16.38
CA ALA A 203 11.53 -29.23 15.46
C ALA A 203 12.43 -28.16 16.06
N GLY A 204 13.64 -28.53 16.50
CA GLY A 204 14.48 -27.61 17.27
C GLY A 204 15.86 -28.13 17.63
N LYS A 205 16.50 -27.41 18.55
CA LYS A 205 17.80 -27.75 19.11
C LYS A 205 17.64 -28.48 20.44
N PHE A 206 18.56 -29.38 20.77
CA PHE A 206 18.52 -30.11 22.02
C PHE A 206 19.35 -29.38 23.08
N ALA A 207 18.66 -28.79 24.06
CA ALA A 207 19.25 -28.12 25.21
C ALA A 207 18.36 -28.32 26.45
N LYS A 208 18.95 -28.19 27.64
CA LYS A 208 18.28 -28.41 28.93
C LYS A 208 17.11 -27.45 29.11
N GLU A 209 17.31 -26.20 28.71
CA GLU A 209 16.31 -25.14 28.79
C GLU A 209 15.17 -25.33 27.76
N TRP A 210 15.39 -26.17 26.74
CA TRP A 210 14.37 -26.62 25.79
C TRP A 210 13.61 -27.86 26.28
N LYS A 211 13.85 -28.29 27.53
CA LYS A 211 13.14 -29.40 28.19
C LYS A 211 13.16 -30.69 27.35
N THR A 212 14.31 -30.99 26.75
CA THR A 212 14.45 -32.07 25.77
C THR A 212 14.24 -33.45 26.40
N GLU A 213 14.78 -33.68 27.60
CA GLU A 213 14.63 -34.97 28.28
C GLU A 213 13.21 -35.11 28.85
N GLU A 214 12.70 -34.04 29.46
CA GLU A 214 11.35 -33.97 30.00
C GLU A 214 10.29 -34.17 28.91
N MET A 215 10.51 -33.65 27.70
CA MET A 215 9.65 -33.92 26.54
C MET A 215 9.55 -35.43 26.26
N ILE A 216 10.66 -36.15 26.27
CA ILE A 216 10.69 -37.60 26.03
C ILE A 216 10.01 -38.34 27.18
N ASP A 217 10.36 -37.99 28.42
CA ASP A 217 9.88 -38.68 29.63
C ASP A 217 8.36 -38.47 29.84
N VAL A 218 7.83 -37.27 29.56
CA VAL A 218 6.38 -36.99 29.59
C VAL A 218 5.68 -37.63 28.40
N PHE A 219 6.27 -37.61 27.20
CA PHE A 219 5.69 -38.29 26.05
C PHE A 219 5.54 -39.80 26.28
N GLN A 220 6.52 -40.45 26.93
CA GLN A 220 6.42 -41.86 27.25
C GLN A 220 5.16 -42.15 28.08
N GLN A 221 4.85 -41.32 29.08
CA GLN A 221 3.63 -41.45 29.88
C GLN A 221 2.36 -41.23 29.04
N VAL A 222 2.37 -40.26 28.12
CA VAL A 222 1.26 -40.01 27.19
C VAL A 222 1.03 -41.22 26.27
N ASN A 223 2.10 -41.81 25.73
CA ASN A 223 2.03 -42.99 24.86
C ASN A 223 1.58 -44.24 25.62
N GLU A 224 2.00 -44.42 26.87
CA GLU A 224 1.53 -45.50 27.75
C GLU A 224 0.02 -45.39 28.03
N LYS A 225 -0.49 -44.15 28.18
CA LYS A 225 -1.92 -43.89 28.37
C LYS A 225 -2.73 -44.07 27.08
N ASN A 226 -2.19 -43.62 25.95
CA ASN A 226 -2.81 -43.72 24.63
C ASN A 226 -1.74 -43.98 23.56
N SER A 227 -1.59 -45.24 23.17
CA SER A 227 -0.54 -45.68 22.23
C SER A 227 -0.74 -45.20 20.79
N ALA A 228 -1.91 -44.64 20.45
CA ALA A 228 -2.13 -43.99 19.17
C ALA A 228 -1.40 -42.64 19.07
N ILE A 229 -1.08 -42.00 20.20
CA ILE A 229 -0.38 -40.72 20.21
C ILE A 229 1.12 -40.94 19.97
N THR A 230 1.66 -40.31 18.94
CA THR A 230 3.09 -40.41 18.56
C THR A 230 3.83 -39.08 18.72
N LEU A 231 5.16 -39.11 18.84
CA LEU A 231 6.01 -37.92 18.91
C LEU A 231 7.03 -37.91 17.77
N ASN A 232 6.93 -36.88 16.95
CA ASN A 232 7.75 -36.61 15.78
C ASN A 232 8.82 -35.56 16.13
N VAL A 233 10.10 -35.94 16.09
CA VAL A 233 11.23 -35.09 16.50
C VAL A 233 12.19 -34.84 15.33
N ALA A 234 12.47 -33.57 15.04
CA ALA A 234 13.47 -33.13 14.07
C ALA A 234 14.53 -32.22 14.72
N GLY A 235 15.80 -32.47 14.39
CA GLY A 235 16.98 -31.77 14.89
C GLY A 235 18.11 -32.70 15.32
N ASP A 236 19.36 -32.22 15.33
CA ASP A 236 20.53 -32.95 15.82
C ASP A 236 21.49 -32.08 16.67
N LYS A 237 21.12 -30.83 16.93
CA LYS A 237 22.01 -29.81 17.48
C LYS A 237 21.97 -29.80 19.01
N PHE A 238 22.90 -30.54 19.62
CA PHE A 238 23.10 -30.54 21.08
C PHE A 238 23.86 -29.28 21.56
N GLN A 239 23.32 -28.61 22.57
CA GLN A 239 23.90 -27.42 23.21
C GLN A 239 23.96 -27.57 24.74
N GLY A 240 24.79 -26.73 25.36
CA GLY A 240 24.93 -26.66 26.82
C GLY A 240 25.32 -28.01 27.43
N GLU A 241 24.75 -28.29 28.61
CA GLU A 241 24.96 -29.52 29.39
C GLU A 241 24.60 -30.80 28.61
N LEU A 242 23.65 -30.74 27.68
CA LEU A 242 23.21 -31.92 26.93
C LEU A 242 24.25 -32.45 25.94
N LYS A 243 25.33 -31.69 25.66
CA LYS A 243 26.44 -32.21 24.83
C LYS A 243 27.09 -33.45 25.44
N GLU A 244 27.23 -33.48 26.77
CA GLU A 244 27.86 -34.60 27.48
C GLU A 244 26.95 -35.84 27.52
N ARG A 245 25.62 -35.62 27.48
CA ARG A 245 24.60 -36.67 27.51
C ARG A 245 24.06 -37.04 26.12
N LYS A 246 24.69 -36.56 25.06
CA LYS A 246 24.25 -36.73 23.66
C LYS A 246 23.91 -38.18 23.33
N ASN A 247 24.80 -39.13 23.63
CA ASN A 247 24.59 -40.53 23.26
C ASN A 247 23.40 -41.16 24.00
N ILE A 248 23.18 -40.79 25.26
CA ILE A 248 22.05 -41.28 26.07
C ILE A 248 20.73 -40.76 25.51
N ILE A 249 20.67 -39.48 25.18
CA ILE A 249 19.45 -38.86 24.61
C ILE A 249 19.17 -39.41 23.22
N LEU A 250 20.20 -39.60 22.39
CA LEU A 250 20.04 -40.23 21.08
C LEU A 250 19.54 -41.68 21.18
N ASP A 251 19.97 -42.41 22.20
CA ASP A 251 19.47 -43.76 22.46
C ASP A 251 17.99 -43.73 22.85
N LYS A 252 17.60 -42.84 23.78
CA LYS A 252 16.18 -42.59 24.12
C LYS A 252 15.34 -42.22 22.89
N LEU A 253 15.82 -41.30 22.04
CA LEU A 253 15.12 -40.89 20.83
C LEU A 253 14.94 -42.03 19.80
N LYS A 254 15.76 -43.08 19.85
CA LYS A 254 15.66 -44.24 18.95
C LYS A 254 14.84 -45.38 19.52
N THR A 255 14.82 -45.52 20.85
CA THR A 255 14.26 -46.69 21.53
C THR A 255 12.90 -46.43 22.18
N THR A 256 12.52 -45.17 22.40
CA THR A 256 11.22 -44.81 22.99
C THR A 256 10.09 -45.19 22.04
N ASN A 257 9.15 -46.01 22.51
CA ASN A 257 7.99 -46.45 21.71
C ASN A 257 7.12 -45.26 21.29
N GLY A 258 6.66 -45.26 20.03
CA GLY A 258 5.85 -44.17 19.47
C GLY A 258 6.61 -42.87 19.15
N LEU A 259 7.92 -42.81 19.42
CA LEU A 259 8.77 -41.67 19.08
C LEU A 259 9.49 -41.91 17.74
N ASN A 260 9.40 -40.94 16.83
CA ASN A 260 10.08 -40.93 15.54
C ASN A 260 11.07 -39.76 15.45
N TRP A 261 12.36 -40.04 15.46
CA TRP A 261 13.43 -39.05 15.30
C TRP A 261 14.07 -39.12 13.91
N ILE A 262 14.00 -38.02 13.16
CA ILE A 262 14.45 -37.96 11.76
C ILE A 262 15.77 -37.20 11.55
N GLY A 263 16.40 -36.72 12.61
CA GLY A 263 17.66 -35.98 12.54
C GLY A 263 17.50 -34.57 11.94
N THR A 264 18.56 -34.07 11.28
CA THR A 264 18.53 -32.74 10.66
C THR A 264 17.73 -32.72 9.39
N VAL A 265 16.83 -31.75 9.29
CA VAL A 265 15.96 -31.51 8.15
C VAL A 265 16.15 -30.10 7.61
N SER A 266 15.88 -29.93 6.32
CA SER A 266 15.72 -28.63 5.68
C SER A 266 14.50 -27.87 6.22
N ARG A 267 14.38 -26.59 5.87
CA ARG A 267 13.22 -25.78 6.28
C ARG A 267 11.92 -26.31 5.67
N GLU A 268 11.96 -26.71 4.40
CA GLU A 268 10.81 -27.26 3.69
C GLU A 268 10.36 -28.58 4.32
N GLU A 269 11.29 -29.49 4.58
CA GLU A 269 11.02 -30.74 5.29
C GLU A 269 10.47 -30.48 6.70
N SER A 270 10.99 -29.48 7.42
CA SER A 270 10.44 -29.09 8.72
C SER A 270 8.99 -28.60 8.62
N VAL A 271 8.63 -27.86 7.57
CA VAL A 271 7.23 -27.40 7.36
C VAL A 271 6.33 -28.59 7.04
N ASN A 272 6.77 -29.49 6.16
CA ASN A 272 6.02 -30.71 5.83
C ASN A 272 5.81 -31.58 7.08
N PHE A 273 6.81 -31.67 7.95
CA PHE A 273 6.74 -32.41 9.21
C PHE A 273 5.74 -31.80 10.21
N ILE A 274 5.61 -30.46 10.22
CA ILE A 274 4.60 -29.74 10.99
C ILE A 274 3.21 -30.01 10.41
N GLN A 275 3.05 -29.89 9.08
CA GLN A 275 1.77 -30.10 8.41
C GLN A 275 1.24 -31.52 8.59
N SER A 276 2.14 -32.51 8.58
CA SER A 276 1.85 -33.92 8.84
C SER A 276 1.69 -34.27 10.32
N SER A 277 1.70 -33.29 11.23
CA SER A 277 1.45 -33.52 12.65
C SER A 277 0.28 -32.70 13.16
N ASP A 278 -0.19 -32.96 14.38
CA ASP A 278 -1.41 -32.34 14.92
C ASP A 278 -1.10 -31.30 15.99
N VAL A 279 -0.18 -31.58 16.93
CA VAL A 279 0.11 -30.68 18.06
C VAL A 279 1.56 -30.22 18.05
N GLY A 280 1.82 -28.92 18.14
CA GLY A 280 3.16 -28.36 18.25
C GLY A 280 3.68 -28.38 19.69
N PHE A 281 4.90 -28.88 19.90
CA PHE A 281 5.58 -28.84 21.20
C PHE A 281 6.50 -27.62 21.30
N ALA A 282 6.18 -26.69 22.20
CA ALA A 282 6.96 -25.48 22.46
C ALA A 282 7.18 -25.22 23.96
N TYR A 283 7.10 -26.26 24.79
CA TYR A 283 7.34 -26.16 26.23
C TYR A 283 8.84 -26.02 26.54
N ARG A 284 9.20 -24.94 27.25
CA ARG A 284 10.58 -24.61 27.63
C ARG A 284 10.67 -24.27 29.12
N SER A 285 11.90 -24.22 29.64
CA SER A 285 12.14 -23.85 31.04
C SER A 285 11.70 -22.41 31.34
N GLU A 286 11.48 -22.14 32.63
CA GLU A 286 11.20 -20.79 33.14
C GLU A 286 12.35 -19.79 32.89
N GLU A 287 13.56 -20.28 32.64
CA GLU A 287 14.70 -19.42 32.29
C GLU A 287 14.54 -18.79 30.90
N ILE A 288 13.87 -19.50 29.98
CA ILE A 288 13.65 -19.05 28.60
C ILE A 288 12.25 -18.44 28.45
N ASP A 289 11.24 -19.11 28.97
CA ASP A 289 9.84 -18.70 28.89
C ASP A 289 9.34 -18.25 30.27
N ASN A 290 9.35 -16.93 30.48
CA ASN A 290 8.85 -16.27 31.69
C ASN A 290 8.16 -14.95 31.32
N ASP A 291 7.61 -14.27 32.32
CA ASP A 291 6.90 -12.99 32.13
C ASP A 291 7.80 -11.84 31.67
N TYR A 292 9.12 -12.03 31.66
CA TYR A 292 10.10 -11.06 31.17
C TYR A 292 10.76 -11.50 29.84
N SER A 293 10.25 -12.56 29.19
CA SER A 293 10.75 -12.99 27.88
C SER A 293 10.58 -11.90 26.83
N LEU A 294 11.69 -11.53 26.18
CA LEU A 294 11.73 -10.45 25.18
C LEU A 294 11.72 -10.98 23.74
N GLU A 295 11.83 -12.29 23.54
CA GLU A 295 11.94 -12.91 22.21
C GLU A 295 10.83 -13.92 21.97
N LEU A 296 10.35 -13.96 20.73
CA LEU A 296 9.30 -14.85 20.28
C LEU A 296 9.87 -15.98 19.42
N SER A 297 9.49 -17.22 19.73
CA SER A 297 9.95 -18.41 18.99
C SER A 297 9.36 -18.45 17.59
N THR A 298 10.22 -18.49 16.56
CA THR A 298 9.78 -18.69 15.17
C THR A 298 9.07 -20.03 14.99
N LYS A 299 9.50 -21.08 15.71
CA LYS A 299 8.87 -22.42 15.61
C LYS A 299 7.45 -22.43 16.16
N PHE A 300 7.19 -21.65 17.20
CA PHE A 300 5.84 -21.45 17.72
C PHE A 300 4.93 -20.87 16.63
N LEU A 301 5.39 -19.82 15.93
CA LEU A 301 4.62 -19.22 14.84
C LEU A 301 4.46 -20.17 13.63
N GLU A 302 5.50 -20.97 13.32
CA GLU A 302 5.42 -21.97 12.23
C GLU A 302 4.39 -23.06 12.54
N TYR A 303 4.20 -23.46 13.80
CA TYR A 303 3.10 -24.35 14.18
C TYR A 303 1.74 -23.66 14.01
N GLY A 304 1.61 -22.43 14.52
CA GLY A 304 0.35 -21.68 14.50
C GLY A 304 -0.14 -21.39 13.08
N ILE A 305 0.72 -20.90 12.18
CA ILE A 305 0.33 -20.61 10.79
C ILE A 305 -0.14 -21.86 10.02
N ASN A 306 0.31 -23.05 10.43
CA ASN A 306 -0.15 -24.33 9.89
C ASN A 306 -1.40 -24.88 10.60
N GLY A 307 -2.05 -24.08 11.46
CA GLY A 307 -3.29 -24.42 12.15
C GLY A 307 -3.10 -25.49 13.22
N LYS A 308 -1.90 -25.56 13.83
CA LYS A 308 -1.61 -26.54 14.88
C LYS A 308 -1.74 -25.86 16.25
N PRO A 309 -2.52 -26.42 17.19
CA PRO A 309 -2.47 -25.98 18.57
C PRO A 309 -1.09 -26.27 19.16
N ILE A 310 -0.67 -25.42 20.09
CA ILE A 310 0.70 -25.43 20.62
C ILE A 310 0.66 -25.60 22.13
N ILE A 311 1.40 -26.55 22.66
CA ILE A 311 1.59 -26.66 24.10
C ILE A 311 2.84 -25.88 24.47
N ALA A 312 2.65 -24.88 25.33
CA ALA A 312 3.67 -23.93 25.72
C ALA A 312 3.51 -23.54 27.19
N ARG A 313 4.58 -22.98 27.76
CA ARG A 313 4.53 -22.39 29.08
C ARG A 313 3.65 -21.14 29.08
N ARG A 314 2.90 -20.91 30.15
CA ARG A 314 2.16 -19.67 30.34
C ARG A 314 3.13 -18.53 30.64
N THR A 315 3.12 -17.49 29.81
CA THR A 315 3.91 -16.26 30.02
C THR A 315 3.05 -15.06 29.65
N ALA A 316 3.37 -13.88 30.20
CA ALA A 316 2.71 -12.63 29.82
C ALA A 316 2.70 -12.40 28.29
N GLN A 317 3.81 -12.70 27.60
CA GLN A 317 3.90 -12.57 26.14
C GLN A 317 2.97 -13.53 25.40
N TYR A 318 2.91 -14.80 25.81
CA TYR A 318 2.00 -15.76 25.17
C TYR A 318 0.53 -15.54 25.52
N GLU A 319 0.22 -15.02 26.71
CA GLU A 319 -1.13 -14.57 27.04
C GLU A 319 -1.57 -13.40 26.17
N ALA A 320 -0.70 -12.43 25.93
CA ALA A 320 -0.97 -11.31 25.03
C ALA A 320 -1.23 -11.80 23.59
N LEU A 321 -0.53 -12.86 23.17
CA LEU A 321 -0.62 -13.41 21.83
C LEU A 321 -1.84 -14.34 21.62
N LEU A 322 -2.16 -15.23 22.58
CA LEU A 322 -3.19 -16.27 22.45
C LEU A 322 -4.47 -16.01 23.26
N GLY A 323 -4.42 -15.06 24.19
CA GLY A 323 -5.46 -14.80 25.19
C GLY A 323 -5.27 -15.60 26.48
N LYS A 324 -5.74 -15.02 27.60
CA LYS A 324 -5.66 -15.61 28.94
C LYS A 324 -6.41 -16.94 29.10
N ASP A 325 -7.38 -17.18 28.21
CA ASP A 325 -8.25 -18.34 28.17
C ASP A 325 -7.71 -19.48 27.27
N TYR A 326 -6.48 -19.35 26.76
CA TYR A 326 -5.87 -20.38 25.93
C TYR A 326 -5.72 -21.71 26.71
N PRO A 327 -6.29 -22.82 26.21
CA PRO A 327 -6.51 -24.00 27.05
C PRO A 327 -5.28 -24.90 27.25
N LEU A 328 -4.23 -24.72 26.44
CA LEU A 328 -3.06 -25.62 26.39
C LEU A 328 -1.78 -25.01 26.97
N PHE A 329 -1.92 -24.02 27.84
CA PHE A 329 -0.80 -23.62 28.71
C PHE A 329 -0.50 -24.68 29.75
N ALA A 330 0.79 -24.95 29.97
CA ALA A 330 1.29 -25.85 31.02
C ALA A 330 2.44 -25.19 31.79
N ASN A 331 2.41 -25.23 33.12
CA ASN A 331 3.41 -24.57 33.98
C ASN A 331 4.45 -25.54 34.54
N ASP A 332 4.12 -26.83 34.62
CA ASP A 332 4.98 -27.90 35.10
C ASP A 332 4.77 -29.18 34.26
N GLU A 333 5.51 -30.24 34.57
CA GLU A 333 5.45 -31.51 33.84
C GLU A 333 4.12 -32.26 34.03
N ALA A 334 3.46 -32.08 35.18
CA ALA A 334 2.16 -32.71 35.44
C ALA A 334 1.08 -32.05 34.59
N GLU A 335 1.05 -30.71 34.54
CA GLU A 335 0.18 -29.99 33.62
C GLU A 335 0.53 -30.30 32.16
N LEU A 336 1.81 -30.39 31.80
CA LEU A 336 2.24 -30.73 30.44
C LEU A 336 1.64 -32.07 29.98
N TYR A 337 1.74 -33.10 30.82
CA TYR A 337 1.12 -34.41 30.57
C TYR A 337 -0.40 -34.29 30.36
N GLN A 338 -1.10 -33.60 31.26
CA GLN A 338 -2.56 -33.43 31.17
C GLN A 338 -2.98 -32.65 29.91
N LYS A 339 -2.24 -31.59 29.55
CA LYS A 339 -2.55 -30.77 28.37
C LYS A 339 -2.25 -31.49 27.05
N LEU A 340 -1.22 -32.35 27.03
CA LEU A 340 -0.95 -33.22 25.88
C LEU A 340 -2.11 -34.17 25.61
N LEU A 341 -2.65 -34.84 26.64
CA LEU A 341 -3.83 -35.70 26.49
C LEU A 341 -5.07 -34.90 26.08
N LEU A 342 -5.33 -33.77 26.76
CA LEU A 342 -6.48 -32.90 26.50
C LEU A 342 -6.55 -32.44 25.04
N ALA A 343 -5.40 -32.14 24.43
CA ALA A 343 -5.32 -31.72 23.03
C ALA A 343 -5.84 -32.79 22.05
N PHE A 344 -5.79 -34.08 22.40
CA PHE A 344 -6.27 -35.17 21.55
C PHE A 344 -7.63 -35.76 21.98
N GLU A 345 -8.02 -35.57 23.25
CA GLU A 345 -9.27 -36.12 23.81
C GLU A 345 -10.48 -35.20 23.57
N ASP A 346 -10.28 -33.89 23.46
CA ASP A 346 -11.36 -32.91 23.28
C ASP A 346 -11.19 -32.12 21.97
N LYS A 347 -12.11 -32.39 21.03
CA LYS A 347 -12.12 -31.78 19.70
C LYS A 347 -12.39 -30.27 19.74
N GLU A 348 -13.27 -29.81 20.63
CA GLU A 348 -13.61 -28.38 20.74
C GLU A 348 -12.43 -27.60 21.31
N ILE A 349 -11.72 -28.18 22.29
CA ILE A 349 -10.50 -27.60 22.84
C ILE A 349 -9.39 -27.53 21.79
N TYR A 350 -9.18 -28.62 21.03
CA TYR A 350 -8.22 -28.64 19.93
C TYR A 350 -8.51 -27.54 18.92
N GLU A 351 -9.74 -27.47 18.42
CA GLU A 351 -10.15 -26.52 17.39
C GLU A 351 -10.00 -25.07 17.87
N ARG A 352 -10.46 -24.77 19.09
CA ARG A 352 -10.30 -23.46 19.71
C ARG A 352 -8.84 -23.05 19.88
N ALA A 353 -7.99 -23.98 20.34
CA ALA A 353 -6.56 -23.71 20.50
C ALA A 353 -5.88 -23.48 19.14
N ALA A 354 -6.18 -24.31 18.15
CA ALA A 354 -5.66 -24.21 16.78
C ALA A 354 -6.01 -22.87 16.14
N LEU A 355 -7.28 -22.45 16.23
CA LEU A 355 -7.76 -21.18 15.70
C LEU A 355 -7.06 -19.98 16.35
N LYS A 356 -6.88 -20.01 17.67
CA LYS A 356 -6.14 -18.95 18.39
C LYS A 356 -4.69 -18.88 17.94
N CYS A 357 -3.98 -20.01 17.83
CA CYS A 357 -2.60 -20.06 17.36
C CYS A 357 -2.47 -19.60 15.89
N TYR A 358 -3.43 -19.97 15.06
CA TYR A 358 -3.49 -19.55 13.66
C TYR A 358 -3.65 -18.04 13.53
N ALA A 359 -4.73 -17.48 14.12
CA ALA A 359 -5.02 -16.05 14.09
C ALA A 359 -3.83 -15.22 14.62
N ALA A 360 -3.21 -15.68 15.72
CA ALA A 360 -2.04 -15.04 16.30
C ALA A 360 -0.80 -15.04 15.39
N SER A 361 -0.69 -16.00 14.47
CA SER A 361 0.46 -16.15 13.58
C SER A 361 0.29 -15.44 12.23
N GLU A 362 -0.94 -15.04 11.87
CA GLU A 362 -1.22 -14.42 10.56
C GLU A 362 -0.43 -13.14 10.34
N ASP A 363 -0.26 -12.32 11.38
CA ASP A 363 0.47 -11.04 11.32
C ASP A 363 1.99 -11.19 11.20
N TYR A 364 2.50 -12.40 11.38
CA TYR A 364 3.91 -12.75 11.26
C TYR A 364 4.25 -13.32 9.88
N GLN A 365 3.28 -13.43 8.98
CA GLN A 365 3.53 -13.75 7.58
C GLN A 365 4.52 -12.76 6.96
N ILE A 366 5.49 -13.27 6.21
CA ILE A 366 6.63 -12.49 5.71
C ILE A 366 6.19 -11.27 4.89
N SER A 367 5.11 -11.37 4.11
CA SER A 367 4.54 -10.25 3.35
C SER A 367 4.03 -9.12 4.26
N ARG A 368 3.33 -9.45 5.35
CA ARG A 368 2.80 -8.47 6.31
C ARG A 368 3.91 -7.81 7.11
N VAL A 369 4.88 -8.59 7.60
CA VAL A 369 6.03 -8.04 8.32
C VAL A 369 6.89 -7.18 7.39
N SER A 370 7.12 -7.64 6.15
CA SER A 370 7.85 -6.87 5.13
C SER A 370 7.20 -5.51 4.87
N LYS A 371 5.89 -5.46 4.64
CA LYS A 371 5.14 -4.20 4.45
C LYS A 371 5.36 -3.22 5.62
N LYS A 372 5.24 -3.69 6.86
CA LYS A 372 5.44 -2.86 8.07
C LYS A 372 6.89 -2.36 8.22
N VAL A 373 7.88 -3.20 7.91
CA VAL A 373 9.29 -2.84 8.03
C VAL A 373 9.72 -1.91 6.89
N LEU A 374 9.40 -2.26 5.65
CA LEU A 374 9.80 -1.49 4.47
C LEU A 374 9.21 -0.09 4.46
N SER A 375 7.97 0.12 4.91
CA SER A 375 7.40 1.46 5.01
C SER A 375 8.24 2.40 5.91
N ARG A 376 8.83 1.85 6.98
CA ARG A 376 9.78 2.60 7.84
C ARG A 376 11.15 2.77 7.20
N LEU A 377 11.63 1.79 6.43
CA LEU A 377 12.92 1.88 5.74
C LEU A 377 12.88 2.84 4.55
N TRP A 378 11.77 2.93 3.83
CA TRP A 378 11.60 3.86 2.70
C TRP A 378 11.74 5.34 3.11
N MET A 379 11.50 5.68 4.38
CA MET A 379 11.71 7.02 4.93
C MET A 379 13.17 7.50 4.85
N PHE A 380 14.13 6.58 4.68
CA PHE A 380 15.55 6.91 4.55
C PHE A 380 15.96 7.30 3.14
N ASN A 381 15.20 6.88 2.13
CA ASN A 381 15.50 7.25 0.76
C ASN A 381 15.00 8.68 0.49
N LYS A 382 15.95 9.57 0.22
CA LYS A 382 15.72 11.00 0.00
C LYS A 382 15.49 11.38 -1.46
N GLU A 383 15.48 10.41 -2.38
CA GLU A 383 15.17 10.68 -3.78
C GLU A 383 13.73 11.18 -3.89
N LYS A 384 13.51 12.11 -4.82
CA LYS A 384 12.17 12.63 -5.12
C LYS A 384 11.31 11.54 -5.75
N THR A 385 10.02 11.55 -5.45
CA THR A 385 9.06 10.69 -6.14
C THR A 385 8.81 11.26 -7.54
N THR A 386 8.97 10.45 -8.57
CA THR A 386 8.71 10.87 -9.95
C THR A 386 7.29 10.49 -10.37
N ILE A 387 6.47 11.48 -10.69
CA ILE A 387 5.13 11.28 -11.26
C ILE A 387 5.13 11.65 -12.75
N LEU A 388 4.59 10.75 -13.56
CA LEU A 388 4.39 10.94 -14.99
C LEU A 388 2.92 11.17 -15.28
N PHE A 389 2.58 12.32 -15.87
CA PHE A 389 1.27 12.56 -16.44
C PHE A 389 1.29 12.28 -17.94
N ALA A 390 0.44 11.36 -18.40
CA ALA A 390 0.38 10.93 -19.80
C ALA A 390 -1.01 11.22 -20.38
N GLY A 391 -1.08 11.85 -21.54
CA GLY A 391 -2.35 12.36 -22.06
C GLY A 391 -2.23 13.28 -23.26
N HIS A 392 -3.34 13.54 -23.95
CA HIS A 392 -3.37 14.49 -25.08
C HIS A 392 -3.82 15.90 -24.66
N ASP A 393 -4.66 16.00 -23.63
CA ASP A 393 -5.20 17.25 -23.08
C ASP A 393 -5.26 17.18 -21.54
N PHE A 394 -4.61 18.12 -20.87
CA PHE A 394 -4.53 18.19 -19.40
C PHE A 394 -5.34 19.37 -18.83
N LYS A 395 -6.22 20.02 -19.59
CA LYS A 395 -6.92 21.24 -19.12
C LYS A 395 -7.63 21.09 -17.77
N PHE A 396 -8.15 19.90 -17.46
CA PHE A 396 -8.84 19.61 -16.20
C PHE A 396 -7.91 19.16 -15.06
N LEU A 397 -6.63 18.95 -15.35
CA LEU A 397 -5.62 18.45 -14.40
C LEU A 397 -4.43 19.40 -14.23
N ASN A 398 -4.27 20.42 -15.09
CA ASN A 398 -3.15 21.37 -15.05
C ASN A 398 -2.91 21.96 -13.66
N TRP A 399 -3.98 22.29 -12.92
CA TRP A 399 -3.86 22.81 -11.54
C TRP A 399 -3.15 21.82 -10.60
N TYR A 400 -3.37 20.52 -10.77
CA TYR A 400 -2.73 19.48 -9.98
C TYR A 400 -1.31 19.20 -10.46
N ILE A 401 -1.08 19.24 -11.77
CA ILE A 401 0.26 19.13 -12.36
C ILE A 401 1.15 20.26 -11.82
N THR A 402 0.69 21.51 -11.87
CA THR A 402 1.41 22.68 -11.33
C THR A 402 1.69 22.53 -9.83
N LYS A 403 0.71 22.07 -9.05
CA LYS A 403 0.94 21.74 -7.63
C LYS A 403 2.08 20.75 -7.44
N CYS A 404 2.12 19.69 -8.25
CA CYS A 404 3.17 18.69 -8.19
C CYS A 404 4.53 19.24 -8.64
N GLU A 405 4.56 20.15 -9.62
CA GLU A 405 5.79 20.84 -10.06
C GLU A 405 6.36 21.76 -8.98
N GLU A 406 5.49 22.37 -8.16
CA GLU A 406 5.87 23.23 -7.04
C GLU A 406 6.36 22.46 -5.79
N ASP A 407 6.06 21.16 -5.68
CA ASP A 407 6.48 20.34 -4.53
C ASP A 407 7.97 19.96 -4.64
N PRO A 408 8.82 20.35 -3.67
CA PRO A 408 10.26 20.05 -3.73
C PRO A 408 10.58 18.55 -3.65
N ASN A 409 9.65 17.71 -3.22
CA ASN A 409 9.84 16.25 -3.07
C ASN A 409 9.33 15.46 -4.28
N ILE A 410 8.76 16.14 -5.28
CA ILE A 410 8.21 15.52 -6.48
C ILE A 410 9.06 15.93 -7.70
N ASN A 411 9.22 15.00 -8.62
CA ASN A 411 9.69 15.26 -9.97
C ASN A 411 8.54 14.99 -10.94
N VAL A 412 8.20 15.95 -11.79
CA VAL A 412 7.08 15.82 -12.73
C VAL A 412 7.62 15.54 -14.12
N LEU A 413 7.04 14.53 -14.77
CA LEU A 413 7.25 14.20 -16.18
C LEU A 413 5.92 14.33 -16.91
N ILE A 414 5.96 14.81 -18.15
CA ILE A 414 4.78 14.94 -19.02
C ILE A 414 5.04 14.17 -20.31
N ASP A 415 4.17 13.22 -20.61
CA ASP A 415 4.10 12.55 -21.92
C ASP A 415 2.85 13.04 -22.64
N LYS A 416 3.02 14.08 -23.47
CA LYS A 416 1.93 14.71 -24.22
C LYS A 416 1.76 14.01 -25.57
N TRP A 417 0.61 13.37 -25.77
CA TRP A 417 0.26 12.66 -26.99
C TRP A 417 -0.40 13.60 -28.01
N ASP A 418 -0.20 13.32 -29.31
CA ASP A 418 -0.72 14.15 -30.40
C ASP A 418 -2.21 13.89 -30.70
N GLY A 419 -2.76 12.81 -30.12
CA GLY A 419 -4.18 12.48 -30.22
C GLY A 419 -4.58 11.38 -29.26
N HIS A 420 -5.73 10.75 -29.52
CA HIS A 420 -6.28 9.73 -28.62
C HIS A 420 -5.48 8.41 -28.60
N ASN A 421 -4.60 8.18 -29.60
CA ASN A 421 -3.81 6.96 -29.72
C ASN A 421 -2.44 7.16 -30.42
N GLU A 422 -2.04 8.41 -30.71
CA GLU A 422 -0.82 8.73 -31.45
C GLU A 422 0.22 9.33 -30.50
N HIS A 423 1.40 8.70 -30.42
CA HIS A 423 2.51 9.10 -29.55
C HIS A 423 3.85 8.61 -30.07
N ASN A 424 4.93 9.15 -29.49
CA ASN A 424 6.29 8.67 -29.69
C ASN A 424 6.62 7.56 -28.68
N ILE A 425 6.71 6.31 -29.15
CA ILE A 425 6.95 5.13 -28.30
C ILE A 425 8.27 5.24 -27.53
N ASP A 426 9.36 5.66 -28.18
CA ASP A 426 10.68 5.77 -27.54
C ASP A 426 10.63 6.79 -26.39
N HIS A 427 9.95 7.92 -26.60
CA HIS A 427 9.76 8.92 -25.55
C HIS A 427 8.91 8.38 -24.38
N SER A 428 7.80 7.70 -24.67
CA SER A 428 6.96 7.08 -23.63
C SER A 428 7.74 6.01 -22.85
N GLU A 429 8.62 5.24 -23.50
CA GLU A 429 9.50 4.28 -22.83
C GLU A 429 10.55 4.94 -21.93
N GLU A 430 11.17 6.04 -22.36
CA GLU A 430 12.09 6.82 -21.53
C GLU A 430 11.39 7.37 -20.29
N MET A 431 10.21 7.98 -20.44
CA MET A 431 9.44 8.50 -19.31
C MET A 431 9.00 7.38 -18.35
N LEU A 432 8.57 6.24 -18.91
CA LEU A 432 8.22 5.05 -18.15
C LEU A 432 9.40 4.52 -17.31
N GLN A 433 10.64 4.62 -17.78
CA GLN A 433 11.82 4.19 -17.00
C GLN A 433 12.04 5.04 -15.75
N LEU A 434 11.73 6.32 -15.85
CA LEU A 434 11.98 7.31 -14.81
C LEU A 434 10.85 7.37 -13.78
N ALA A 435 9.60 7.13 -14.19
CA ALA A 435 8.42 7.25 -13.34
C ALA A 435 8.39 6.25 -12.17
N ASP A 436 7.90 6.71 -11.02
CA ASP A 436 7.42 5.88 -9.91
C ASP A 436 5.90 5.71 -9.96
N ILE A 437 5.21 6.77 -10.37
CA ILE A 437 3.77 6.85 -10.51
C ILE A 437 3.45 7.31 -11.93
N ILE A 438 2.48 6.66 -12.56
CA ILE A 438 1.95 7.02 -13.87
C ILE A 438 0.49 7.44 -13.67
N PHE A 439 0.10 8.58 -14.23
CA PHE A 439 -1.26 9.12 -14.19
C PHE A 439 -1.73 9.43 -15.60
N CYS A 440 -2.71 8.68 -16.09
CA CYS A 440 -3.27 8.83 -17.43
C CYS A 440 -4.52 9.73 -17.42
N GLU A 441 -4.49 10.82 -18.20
CA GLU A 441 -5.60 11.75 -18.41
C GLU A 441 -5.84 11.96 -19.93
N TRP A 442 -7.00 11.67 -20.50
CA TRP A 442 -8.06 10.80 -19.99
C TRP A 442 -7.73 9.31 -20.28
N GLY A 443 -8.65 8.39 -19.99
CA GLY A 443 -8.47 6.94 -20.18
C GLY A 443 -8.61 6.46 -21.63
N LEU A 444 -7.69 6.86 -22.51
CA LEU A 444 -7.68 6.52 -23.93
C LEU A 444 -6.49 5.59 -24.28
N GLY A 445 -5.84 5.77 -25.43
CA GLY A 445 -4.71 4.95 -25.86
C GLY A 445 -3.52 4.99 -24.90
N ASN A 446 -3.30 6.11 -24.21
CA ASN A 446 -2.31 6.28 -23.14
C ASN A 446 -2.52 5.26 -22.02
N ALA A 447 -3.75 5.14 -21.51
CA ALA A 447 -4.08 4.19 -20.46
C ALA A 447 -3.85 2.73 -20.91
N VAL A 448 -4.18 2.41 -22.17
CA VAL A 448 -3.91 1.08 -22.74
C VAL A 448 -2.41 0.80 -22.80
N TRP A 449 -1.62 1.71 -23.36
CA TRP A 449 -0.18 1.53 -23.53
C TRP A 449 0.54 1.42 -22.18
N TYR A 450 0.29 2.34 -21.25
CA TYR A 450 0.92 2.31 -19.93
C TYR A 450 0.46 1.10 -19.11
N SER A 451 -0.80 0.66 -19.20
CA SER A 451 -1.23 -0.57 -18.48
C SER A 451 -0.54 -1.84 -18.97
N LYS A 452 -0.10 -1.88 -20.23
CA LYS A 452 0.60 -3.03 -20.83
C LYS A 452 2.12 -3.00 -20.60
N ASN A 453 2.70 -1.80 -20.51
CA ASN A 453 4.15 -1.61 -20.39
C ASN A 453 4.63 -1.30 -18.97
N LYS A 454 3.70 -1.01 -18.04
CA LYS A 454 4.00 -0.71 -16.63
C LYS A 454 4.99 -1.72 -16.04
N ARG A 455 6.04 -1.20 -15.41
CA ARG A 455 7.06 -2.00 -14.72
C ARG A 455 6.61 -2.33 -13.30
N ARG A 456 7.15 -3.42 -12.74
CA ARG A 456 6.89 -3.80 -11.35
C ARG A 456 7.47 -2.75 -10.41
N GLY A 457 6.74 -2.43 -9.34
CA GLY A 457 7.08 -1.36 -8.39
C GLY A 457 6.47 0.02 -8.68
N GLN A 458 6.02 0.26 -9.93
CA GLN A 458 5.31 1.49 -10.28
C GLN A 458 3.84 1.44 -9.85
N LYS A 459 3.19 2.60 -9.75
CA LYS A 459 1.72 2.72 -9.63
C LYS A 459 1.13 3.33 -10.91
N LEU A 460 -0.07 2.93 -11.30
CA LEU A 460 -0.78 3.48 -12.46
C LEU A 460 -2.19 3.90 -12.07
N PHE A 461 -2.51 5.17 -12.29
CA PHE A 461 -3.83 5.75 -12.10
C PHE A 461 -4.37 6.19 -13.46
N ILE A 462 -5.67 6.05 -13.64
CA ILE A 462 -6.35 6.43 -14.89
C ILE A 462 -7.55 7.25 -14.51
N ARG A 463 -7.74 8.41 -15.13
CA ARG A 463 -8.93 9.24 -14.91
C ARG A 463 -9.80 9.25 -16.17
N LEU A 464 -11.10 9.03 -15.99
CA LEU A 464 -12.06 8.84 -17.07
C LEU A 464 -12.99 10.05 -17.20
N HIS A 465 -13.26 10.43 -18.45
CA HIS A 465 -14.35 11.32 -18.83
C HIS A 465 -15.50 10.49 -19.40
N ARG A 466 -16.60 11.11 -19.83
CA ARG A 466 -17.71 10.38 -20.45
C ARG A 466 -17.35 9.79 -21.83
N GLN A 467 -16.51 10.48 -22.61
CA GLN A 467 -16.27 10.13 -24.02
C GLN A 467 -15.73 8.70 -24.17
N GLU A 468 -15.05 8.19 -23.15
CA GLU A 468 -14.44 6.87 -23.12
C GLU A 468 -15.51 5.75 -23.27
N ILE A 469 -16.76 6.01 -22.89
CA ILE A 469 -17.91 5.11 -23.15
C ILE A 469 -18.10 4.86 -24.65
N ASP A 470 -17.78 5.80 -25.50
CA ASP A 470 -17.97 5.68 -26.95
C ASP A 470 -16.71 5.19 -27.67
N THR A 471 -15.65 4.85 -26.92
CA THR A 471 -14.34 4.42 -27.47
C THR A 471 -14.01 2.95 -27.18
N PRO A 472 -13.08 2.34 -27.93
CA PRO A 472 -12.68 0.94 -27.73
C PRO A 472 -11.56 0.74 -26.68
N PHE A 473 -11.08 1.80 -26.02
CA PHE A 473 -9.86 1.71 -25.21
C PHE A 473 -10.04 0.98 -23.88
N LEU A 474 -11.12 1.25 -23.13
CA LEU A 474 -11.29 0.72 -21.78
C LEU A 474 -11.24 -0.81 -21.70
N PRO A 475 -11.89 -1.58 -22.59
CA PRO A 475 -11.77 -3.05 -22.60
C PRO A 475 -10.35 -3.57 -22.88
N ALA A 476 -9.46 -2.76 -23.46
CA ALA A 476 -8.09 -3.14 -23.79
C ALA A 476 -7.07 -2.87 -22.67
N ILE A 477 -7.50 -2.27 -21.56
CA ILE A 477 -6.66 -1.93 -20.40
C ILE A 477 -6.40 -3.18 -19.56
N ASN A 478 -5.15 -3.39 -19.16
CA ASN A 478 -4.82 -4.43 -18.17
C ASN A 478 -5.06 -3.91 -16.74
N TYR A 479 -6.26 -4.12 -16.21
CA TYR A 479 -6.65 -3.62 -14.89
C TYR A 479 -5.90 -4.26 -13.71
N HIS A 480 -5.22 -5.40 -13.89
CA HIS A 480 -4.31 -5.94 -12.87
C HIS A 480 -3.14 -5.00 -12.59
N ASN A 481 -2.73 -4.22 -13.61
CA ASN A 481 -1.65 -3.25 -13.52
C ASN A 481 -2.11 -1.85 -13.08
N VAL A 482 -3.42 -1.64 -12.90
CA VAL A 482 -4.00 -0.34 -12.52
C VAL A 482 -4.24 -0.32 -11.01
N GLU A 483 -3.80 0.73 -10.33
CA GLU A 483 -4.04 0.95 -8.91
C GLU A 483 -5.50 1.36 -8.72
N LYS A 484 -5.89 2.51 -9.30
CA LYS A 484 -7.26 3.03 -9.27
C LYS A 484 -7.64 3.75 -10.56
N VAL A 485 -8.95 3.74 -10.85
CA VAL A 485 -9.61 4.42 -11.95
C VAL A 485 -10.51 5.52 -11.39
N LEU A 486 -10.20 6.78 -11.66
CA LEU A 486 -10.94 7.93 -11.18
C LEU A 486 -12.09 8.23 -12.14
N VAL A 487 -13.29 8.39 -11.59
CA VAL A 487 -14.50 8.75 -12.32
C VAL A 487 -15.02 10.10 -11.82
N ILE A 488 -15.44 10.97 -12.74
CA ILE A 488 -15.75 12.37 -12.45
C ILE A 488 -17.18 12.64 -11.96
N VAL A 489 -18.07 11.65 -12.00
CA VAL A 489 -19.47 11.76 -11.53
C VAL A 489 -20.02 10.38 -11.17
N PRO A 490 -20.92 10.25 -10.16
CA PRO A 490 -21.45 8.95 -9.74
C PRO A 490 -22.17 8.15 -10.84
N HIS A 491 -22.96 8.78 -11.71
CA HIS A 491 -23.67 8.06 -12.77
C HIS A 491 -22.72 7.32 -13.73
N LEU A 492 -21.64 7.98 -14.15
CA LEU A 492 -20.64 7.36 -15.05
C LEU A 492 -19.93 6.17 -14.41
N PHE A 493 -19.82 6.13 -13.07
CA PHE A 493 -19.23 4.99 -12.36
C PHE A 493 -19.99 3.71 -12.68
N GLU A 494 -21.32 3.77 -12.63
CA GLU A 494 -22.17 2.62 -12.95
C GLU A 494 -22.13 2.29 -14.45
N GLU A 495 -22.08 3.30 -15.31
CA GLU A 495 -21.98 3.08 -16.76
C GLU A 495 -20.65 2.45 -17.18
N PHE A 496 -19.52 2.84 -16.60
CA PHE A 496 -18.23 2.23 -16.90
C PHE A 496 -18.18 0.76 -16.52
N ASN A 497 -18.70 0.39 -15.35
CA ASN A 497 -18.79 -1.01 -14.97
C ASN A 497 -19.75 -1.79 -15.89
N ARG A 498 -20.93 -1.23 -16.18
CA ARG A 498 -21.99 -1.91 -16.94
C ARG A 498 -21.65 -2.06 -18.43
N LEU A 499 -21.15 -1.00 -19.07
CA LEU A 499 -20.94 -0.94 -20.52
C LEU A 499 -19.51 -1.31 -20.93
N LYS A 500 -18.53 -1.08 -20.06
CA LYS A 500 -17.09 -1.25 -20.38
C LYS A 500 -16.39 -2.26 -19.49
N HIS A 501 -17.09 -2.85 -18.53
CA HIS A 501 -16.56 -3.84 -17.59
C HIS A 501 -15.34 -3.33 -16.79
N VAL A 502 -15.30 -2.03 -16.51
CA VAL A 502 -14.26 -1.48 -15.62
C VAL A 502 -14.48 -2.05 -14.21
N PRO A 503 -13.48 -2.72 -13.60
CA PRO A 503 -13.68 -3.39 -12.32
C PRO A 503 -14.07 -2.43 -11.20
N ARG A 504 -15.19 -2.71 -10.52
CA ARG A 504 -15.77 -1.82 -9.51
C ARG A 504 -14.81 -1.54 -8.36
N GLU A 505 -14.05 -2.53 -7.92
CA GLU A 505 -13.06 -2.43 -6.84
C GLU A 505 -11.85 -1.56 -7.19
N LYS A 506 -11.64 -1.31 -8.49
CA LYS A 506 -10.60 -0.40 -9.00
C LYS A 506 -11.10 1.03 -9.15
N MET A 507 -12.41 1.26 -9.22
CA MET A 507 -12.94 2.60 -9.45
C MET A 507 -13.08 3.41 -8.15
N ILE A 508 -12.93 4.73 -8.27
CA ILE A 508 -13.18 5.72 -7.22
C ILE A 508 -13.76 6.99 -7.85
N ILE A 509 -14.62 7.71 -7.13
CA ILE A 509 -15.18 8.98 -7.62
C ILE A 509 -14.32 10.13 -7.10
N ILE A 510 -13.76 10.92 -8.02
CA ILE A 510 -13.11 12.21 -7.76
C ILE A 510 -13.57 13.17 -8.85
N GLU A 511 -14.52 14.04 -8.49
CA GLU A 511 -15.10 15.03 -9.40
C GLU A 511 -14.08 16.09 -9.85
N ASN A 512 -14.42 16.79 -10.94
CA ASN A 512 -13.63 17.93 -11.41
C ASN A 512 -13.49 19.01 -10.32
N MET A 513 -12.33 19.66 -10.30
CA MET A 513 -12.09 20.82 -9.44
C MET A 513 -12.89 22.02 -9.95
N ILE A 514 -13.52 22.74 -9.03
CA ILE A 514 -14.18 24.02 -9.28
C ILE A 514 -13.36 25.12 -8.62
N ASP A 515 -12.83 26.04 -9.43
CA ASP A 515 -12.01 27.17 -8.94
C ASP A 515 -12.91 28.23 -8.28
N TYR A 516 -13.43 27.89 -7.10
CA TYR A 516 -14.39 28.69 -6.37
C TYR A 516 -13.91 30.14 -6.20
N ARG A 517 -12.64 30.33 -5.82
CA ARG A 517 -12.07 31.66 -5.55
C ARG A 517 -12.02 32.52 -6.81
N ARG A 518 -11.76 31.93 -7.98
CA ARG A 518 -11.77 32.64 -9.25
C ARG A 518 -13.17 33.12 -9.63
N PHE A 519 -14.21 32.32 -9.38
CA PHE A 519 -15.58 32.64 -9.77
C PHE A 519 -16.34 33.48 -8.74
N ASP A 520 -15.94 33.49 -7.47
CA ASP A 520 -16.56 34.27 -6.39
C ASP A 520 -16.26 35.77 -6.53
N ARG A 521 -16.86 36.40 -7.54
CA ARG A 521 -16.71 37.81 -7.89
C ARG A 521 -18.05 38.54 -7.81
N GLU A 522 -18.02 39.83 -7.53
CA GLU A 522 -19.24 40.65 -7.44
C GLU A 522 -19.95 40.70 -8.81
N LYS A 523 -21.27 40.43 -8.79
CA LYS A 523 -22.12 40.57 -9.98
C LYS A 523 -22.17 42.02 -10.44
N LEU A 524 -22.32 42.23 -11.74
CA LEU A 524 -22.63 43.55 -12.30
C LEU A 524 -24.05 43.97 -11.92
N LYS A 525 -24.35 45.26 -12.06
CA LYS A 525 -25.70 45.78 -11.86
C LYS A 525 -26.64 45.32 -12.99
N ASN A 526 -27.94 45.24 -12.70
CA ASN A 526 -29.01 44.94 -13.67
C ASN A 526 -28.89 43.56 -14.35
N VAL A 527 -28.47 42.54 -13.59
CA VAL A 527 -28.29 41.17 -14.13
C VAL A 527 -29.54 40.30 -13.96
N GLU A 528 -30.58 40.80 -13.31
CA GLU A 528 -31.74 40.01 -12.85
C GLU A 528 -32.47 39.28 -13.98
N TYR A 529 -32.30 39.72 -15.22
CA TYR A 529 -32.94 39.16 -16.42
C TYR A 529 -31.94 38.53 -17.41
N ASN A 530 -30.69 38.30 -17.00
CA ASN A 530 -29.63 37.78 -17.87
C ASN A 530 -29.48 36.27 -17.68
N LEU A 531 -29.82 35.52 -18.73
CA LEU A 531 -29.53 34.10 -18.87
C LEU A 531 -28.19 33.92 -19.59
N GLY A 532 -27.44 32.89 -19.22
CA GLY A 532 -26.17 32.53 -19.83
C GLY A 532 -26.12 31.06 -20.17
N ILE A 533 -25.56 30.72 -21.33
CA ILE A 533 -25.17 29.36 -21.70
C ILE A 533 -23.70 29.36 -22.18
N ILE A 534 -22.93 28.40 -21.68
CA ILE A 534 -21.51 28.24 -22.02
C ILE A 534 -21.36 26.92 -22.79
N GLY A 535 -20.77 26.99 -23.98
CA GLY A 535 -20.56 25.81 -24.82
C GLY A 535 -21.85 25.25 -25.44
N ILE A 536 -22.17 25.69 -26.66
CA ILE A 536 -23.38 25.26 -27.39
C ILE A 536 -23.12 24.11 -28.39
N LEU A 537 -21.91 23.56 -28.40
CA LEU A 537 -21.45 22.56 -29.36
C LEU A 537 -21.18 21.22 -28.67
N PRO A 538 -21.56 20.08 -29.27
CA PRO A 538 -22.34 19.90 -30.51
C PRO A 538 -23.86 20.13 -30.30
N LYS A 539 -24.72 19.81 -31.28
CA LYS A 539 -26.19 19.96 -31.18
C LYS A 539 -26.82 19.30 -29.94
N LEU A 540 -26.18 18.28 -29.38
CA LEU A 540 -26.59 17.63 -28.12
C LEU A 540 -26.60 18.60 -26.92
N LYS A 541 -25.99 19.79 -27.03
CA LYS A 541 -26.08 20.88 -26.05
C LYS A 541 -27.41 21.63 -26.10
N ARG A 542 -28.22 21.40 -27.13
CA ARG A 542 -29.63 21.83 -27.25
C ARG A 542 -29.82 23.34 -27.05
N LEU A 543 -29.15 24.11 -27.90
CA LEU A 543 -29.35 25.57 -27.98
C LEU A 543 -30.80 25.93 -28.33
N ASP A 544 -31.47 25.13 -29.16
CA ASP A 544 -32.92 25.23 -29.45
C ASP A 544 -33.76 25.31 -28.17
N ARG A 545 -33.50 24.41 -27.22
CA ARG A 545 -34.20 24.34 -25.93
C ARG A 545 -33.89 25.55 -25.05
N ALA A 546 -32.66 26.07 -25.09
CA ALA A 546 -32.31 27.31 -24.39
C ALA A 546 -33.07 28.51 -24.98
N LEU A 547 -33.28 28.54 -26.29
CA LEU A 547 -34.09 29.56 -26.96
C LEU A 547 -35.57 29.44 -26.59
N ASP A 548 -36.11 28.22 -26.44
CA ASP A 548 -37.51 28.03 -25.99
C ASP A 548 -37.76 28.63 -24.61
N ILE A 549 -36.86 28.37 -23.66
CA ILE A 549 -36.92 28.95 -22.29
C ILE A 549 -36.82 30.47 -22.36
N PHE A 550 -35.85 30.98 -23.12
CA PHE A 550 -35.62 32.40 -23.28
C PHE A 550 -36.82 33.12 -23.92
N GLU A 551 -37.39 32.56 -24.99
CA GLU A 551 -38.53 33.13 -25.70
C GLU A 551 -39.76 33.22 -24.81
N GLN A 552 -40.09 32.15 -24.07
CA GLN A 552 -41.21 32.17 -23.12
C GLN A 552 -41.06 33.26 -22.04
N LEU A 553 -39.85 33.45 -21.52
CA LEU A 553 -39.56 34.50 -20.54
C LEU A 553 -39.63 35.90 -21.16
N TRP A 554 -39.09 36.06 -22.38
CA TRP A 554 -39.06 37.34 -23.07
C TRP A 554 -40.46 37.82 -23.45
N ILE A 555 -41.36 36.92 -23.87
CA ILE A 555 -42.77 37.23 -24.15
C ILE A 555 -43.45 37.86 -22.94
N LYS A 556 -43.16 37.36 -21.73
CA LYS A 556 -43.71 37.90 -20.49
C LYS A 556 -43.01 39.18 -20.05
N ASN A 557 -41.70 39.30 -20.30
CA ASN A 557 -40.90 40.47 -19.95
C ASN A 557 -39.74 40.69 -20.95
N PRO A 558 -39.84 41.69 -21.84
CA PRO A 558 -38.83 41.96 -22.87
C PRO A 558 -37.43 42.36 -22.36
N LYS A 559 -37.25 42.50 -21.04
CA LYS A 559 -35.94 42.75 -20.40
C LYS A 559 -35.02 41.52 -20.40
N TYR A 560 -35.57 40.31 -20.55
CA TYR A 560 -34.75 39.09 -20.60
C TYR A 560 -33.74 39.12 -21.75
N LYS A 561 -32.55 38.61 -21.48
CA LYS A 561 -31.47 38.46 -22.47
C LYS A 561 -30.82 37.09 -22.33
N LEU A 562 -30.47 36.48 -23.44
CA LEU A 562 -29.68 35.24 -23.49
C LEU A 562 -28.28 35.55 -23.99
N TYR A 563 -27.28 35.33 -23.14
CA TYR A 563 -25.86 35.45 -23.48
C TYR A 563 -25.30 34.06 -23.78
N ILE A 564 -24.62 33.92 -24.91
CA ILE A 564 -24.05 32.65 -25.40
C ILE A 564 -22.54 32.80 -25.47
N LYS A 565 -21.80 32.10 -24.61
CA LYS A 565 -20.32 32.06 -24.67
C LYS A 565 -19.86 30.77 -25.34
N SER A 566 -19.47 30.85 -26.61
CA SER A 566 -19.03 29.67 -27.36
C SER A 566 -18.21 30.01 -28.59
N LYS A 567 -17.61 28.99 -29.21
CA LYS A 567 -17.06 29.11 -30.56
C LYS A 567 -18.22 29.15 -31.55
N ASN A 568 -18.04 29.84 -32.66
CA ASN A 568 -19.03 29.79 -33.72
C ASN A 568 -18.95 28.40 -34.41
N PRO A 569 -20.07 27.66 -34.60
CA PRO A 569 -20.05 26.39 -35.33
C PRO A 569 -19.33 26.48 -36.69
N GLN A 570 -19.48 27.62 -37.40
CA GLN A 570 -18.86 27.86 -38.71
C GLN A 570 -17.32 27.89 -38.66
N GLU A 571 -16.72 28.11 -37.49
CA GLU A 571 -15.26 28.07 -37.30
C GLU A 571 -14.71 26.63 -37.20
N LEU A 572 -15.59 25.61 -37.18
CA LEU A 572 -15.22 24.21 -36.99
C LEU A 572 -15.63 23.35 -38.20
N PRO A 573 -14.77 23.24 -39.23
CA PRO A 573 -15.09 22.48 -40.45
C PRO A 573 -15.47 21.01 -40.19
N TRP A 574 -14.85 20.37 -39.19
CA TRP A 574 -15.15 18.98 -38.83
C TRP A 574 -16.56 18.79 -38.26
N LEU A 575 -17.13 19.83 -37.62
CA LEU A 575 -18.48 19.81 -37.08
C LEU A 575 -19.48 20.11 -38.20
N MET A 576 -19.23 21.16 -38.98
CA MET A 576 -20.09 21.59 -40.09
C MET A 576 -20.08 20.62 -41.28
N GLY A 577 -19.08 19.74 -41.37
CA GLY A 577 -19.08 18.65 -42.33
C GLY A 577 -20.09 17.53 -42.02
N ARG A 578 -20.73 17.54 -40.84
CA ARG A 578 -21.80 16.60 -40.48
C ARG A 578 -23.15 17.23 -40.81
N ASP A 579 -23.90 16.63 -41.73
CA ASP A 579 -25.14 17.22 -42.24
C ASP A 579 -26.17 17.49 -41.14
N ASP A 580 -26.27 16.60 -40.16
CA ASP A 580 -27.24 16.68 -39.07
C ASP A 580 -26.88 17.75 -38.02
N GLU A 581 -25.60 18.10 -37.87
CA GLU A 581 -25.14 19.25 -37.08
C GLU A 581 -25.36 20.55 -37.86
N ARG A 582 -24.98 20.56 -39.13
CA ARG A 582 -25.10 21.73 -40.01
C ARG A 582 -26.55 22.19 -40.13
N ILE A 583 -27.47 21.28 -40.49
CA ILE A 583 -28.91 21.58 -40.62
C ILE A 583 -29.46 22.15 -39.31
N TYR A 584 -29.13 21.52 -38.18
CA TYR A 584 -29.57 21.97 -36.86
C TYR A 584 -29.13 23.42 -36.55
N PHE A 585 -27.84 23.75 -36.77
CA PHE A 585 -27.36 25.10 -36.49
C PHE A 585 -27.87 26.14 -37.50
N GLU A 586 -28.06 25.76 -38.76
CA GLU A 586 -28.71 26.60 -39.79
C GLU A 586 -30.14 26.98 -39.35
N GLU A 587 -30.95 26.01 -38.94
CA GLU A 587 -32.32 26.23 -38.45
C GLU A 587 -32.37 27.10 -37.18
N VAL A 588 -31.49 26.82 -36.21
CA VAL A 588 -31.39 27.59 -34.96
C VAL A 588 -31.01 29.06 -35.24
N PHE A 589 -30.06 29.30 -36.13
CA PHE A 589 -29.66 30.67 -36.49
C PHE A 589 -30.73 31.38 -37.32
N GLU A 590 -31.40 30.70 -38.25
CA GLU A 590 -32.53 31.28 -38.98
C GLU A 590 -33.67 31.69 -38.02
N ARG A 591 -33.97 30.87 -37.01
CA ARG A 591 -34.93 31.21 -35.95
C ARG A 591 -34.53 32.48 -35.20
N ILE A 592 -33.26 32.61 -34.81
CA ILE A 592 -32.77 33.81 -34.11
C ILE A 592 -32.88 35.04 -35.02
N GLU A 593 -32.50 34.91 -36.29
CA GLU A 593 -32.46 36.01 -37.25
C GLU A 593 -33.86 36.55 -37.59
N THR A 594 -34.89 35.70 -37.57
CA THR A 594 -36.28 36.05 -37.90
C THR A 594 -37.14 36.45 -36.69
N ALA A 595 -36.69 36.18 -35.47
CA ALA A 595 -37.45 36.44 -34.25
C ALA A 595 -37.47 37.92 -33.81
N ALA A 596 -38.58 38.34 -33.19
CA ALA A 596 -38.74 39.68 -32.62
C ALA A 596 -37.72 39.99 -31.50
N TRP A 597 -37.23 38.96 -30.80
CA TRP A 597 -36.28 39.05 -29.69
C TRP A 597 -34.81 38.94 -30.13
N LYS A 598 -34.50 38.90 -31.44
CA LYS A 598 -33.13 38.72 -31.98
C LYS A 598 -32.05 39.52 -31.23
N ARG A 599 -32.31 40.81 -30.96
CA ARG A 599 -31.35 41.73 -30.32
C ARG A 599 -31.07 41.40 -28.84
N ASN A 600 -31.86 40.52 -28.25
CA ASN A 600 -31.72 40.07 -26.87
C ASN A 600 -30.95 38.74 -26.77
N VAL A 601 -30.59 38.10 -27.90
CA VAL A 601 -29.64 36.98 -27.95
C VAL A 601 -28.27 37.51 -28.35
N ILE A 602 -27.28 37.32 -27.48
CA ILE A 602 -25.96 37.96 -27.55
C ILE A 602 -24.90 36.88 -27.58
N PHE A 603 -24.11 36.83 -28.65
CA PHE A 603 -22.97 35.92 -28.78
C PHE A 603 -21.71 36.59 -28.26
N ASP A 604 -21.10 36.00 -27.24
CA ASP A 604 -19.80 36.38 -26.71
C ASP A 604 -18.74 35.35 -27.16
N PRO A 605 -17.51 35.80 -27.52
CA PRO A 605 -16.45 34.89 -27.91
C PRO A 605 -16.10 33.86 -26.85
N HIS A 606 -15.74 32.65 -27.30
CA HIS A 606 -15.07 31.65 -26.47
C HIS A 606 -13.76 32.21 -25.90
N GLY A 607 -13.49 31.98 -24.61
CA GLY A 607 -12.28 32.48 -23.97
C GLY A 607 -12.15 32.04 -22.52
N ASN A 608 -10.98 32.30 -21.93
CA ASN A 608 -10.64 31.99 -20.55
C ASN A 608 -11.18 33.03 -19.55
N ASP A 609 -11.95 34.02 -19.99
CA ASP A 609 -12.55 35.09 -19.19
C ASP A 609 -13.93 34.72 -18.62
N VAL A 610 -14.21 33.43 -18.42
CA VAL A 610 -15.51 32.94 -17.96
C VAL A 610 -15.91 33.55 -16.61
N ASP A 611 -14.95 33.76 -15.72
CA ASP A 611 -15.18 34.40 -14.42
C ASP A 611 -15.65 35.84 -14.53
N GLU A 612 -15.09 36.63 -15.46
CA GLU A 612 -15.59 37.98 -15.75
C GLU A 612 -16.95 37.92 -16.44
N TRP A 613 -17.12 37.01 -17.40
CA TRP A 613 -18.38 36.83 -18.12
C TRP A 613 -19.53 36.45 -17.18
N LEU A 614 -19.31 35.59 -16.19
CA LEU A 614 -20.33 35.19 -15.23
C LEU A 614 -20.81 36.34 -14.33
N ARG A 615 -20.04 37.44 -14.19
CA ARG A 615 -20.48 38.63 -13.43
C ARG A 615 -21.72 39.28 -14.03
N LYS A 616 -21.96 39.17 -15.34
CA LYS A 616 -23.17 39.69 -16.00
C LYS A 616 -24.34 38.70 -16.07
N ILE A 617 -24.18 37.47 -15.56
CA ILE A 617 -25.17 36.40 -15.69
C ILE A 617 -25.83 36.10 -14.34
N ASN A 618 -27.16 36.04 -14.33
CA ASN A 618 -27.93 35.66 -13.13
C ASN A 618 -28.46 34.23 -13.20
N PHE A 619 -28.70 33.68 -14.40
CA PHE A 619 -29.12 32.30 -14.60
C PHE A 619 -28.17 31.58 -15.55
N VAL A 620 -27.63 30.43 -15.16
CA VAL A 620 -26.80 29.59 -16.04
C VAL A 620 -27.61 28.38 -16.50
N LEU A 621 -27.77 28.24 -17.81
CA LEU A 621 -28.50 27.16 -18.44
C LEU A 621 -27.56 26.00 -18.80
N SER A 622 -27.98 24.78 -18.45
CA SER A 622 -27.44 23.54 -19.00
C SER A 622 -28.58 22.76 -19.64
N THR A 623 -28.75 22.94 -20.93
CA THR A 623 -29.90 22.39 -21.68
C THR A 623 -29.59 21.08 -22.38
N SER A 624 -28.42 20.49 -22.21
CA SER A 624 -27.98 19.32 -22.97
C SER A 624 -28.84 18.07 -22.78
N ASP A 625 -28.90 17.21 -23.80
CA ASP A 625 -29.54 15.89 -23.71
C ASP A 625 -28.70 14.90 -22.90
N ILE A 626 -27.36 15.07 -22.91
CA ILE A 626 -26.45 14.16 -22.24
C ILE A 626 -25.12 14.85 -21.91
N GLU A 627 -24.60 14.64 -20.69
CA GLU A 627 -23.34 15.22 -20.19
C GLU A 627 -22.51 14.21 -19.40
N GLY A 628 -21.22 14.51 -19.20
CA GLY A 628 -20.38 13.80 -18.23
C GLY A 628 -20.36 14.53 -16.89
N SER A 629 -19.72 15.69 -16.87
CA SER A 629 -19.73 16.63 -15.74
C SER A 629 -19.75 18.03 -16.34
N HIS A 630 -20.92 18.61 -16.55
CA HIS A 630 -21.02 19.95 -17.12
C HIS A 630 -20.51 20.98 -16.09
N VAL A 631 -19.24 21.38 -16.15
CA VAL A 631 -18.65 22.22 -15.10
C VAL A 631 -19.31 23.61 -15.02
N SER A 632 -19.84 24.13 -16.13
CA SER A 632 -20.35 25.50 -16.24
C SER A 632 -21.50 25.86 -15.28
N PRO A 633 -22.52 25.01 -15.04
CA PRO A 633 -23.47 25.26 -13.95
C PRO A 633 -22.83 25.37 -12.56
N MET A 634 -21.78 24.60 -12.23
CA MET A 634 -21.07 24.74 -10.95
C MET A 634 -20.30 26.05 -10.87
N GLU A 635 -19.63 26.44 -11.95
CA GLU A 635 -18.96 27.76 -12.07
C GLU A 635 -19.99 28.89 -11.91
N GLY A 636 -21.17 28.72 -12.52
CA GLY A 636 -22.33 29.58 -12.34
C GLY A 636 -22.73 29.73 -10.88
N MET A 637 -22.93 28.62 -10.17
CA MET A 637 -23.22 28.62 -8.73
C MET A 637 -22.14 29.34 -7.92
N ALA A 638 -20.86 29.09 -8.21
CA ALA A 638 -19.73 29.75 -7.53
C ALA A 638 -19.74 31.27 -7.74
N SER A 639 -20.16 31.73 -8.92
CA SER A 639 -20.36 33.16 -9.20
C SER A 639 -21.63 33.76 -8.58
N GLY A 640 -22.50 32.94 -7.98
CA GLY A 640 -23.82 33.34 -7.47
C GLY A 640 -24.93 33.38 -8.53
N ALA A 641 -24.72 32.82 -9.72
CA ALA A 641 -25.80 32.60 -10.69
C ALA A 641 -26.61 31.36 -10.31
N VAL A 642 -27.93 31.41 -10.52
CA VAL A 642 -28.85 30.29 -10.30
C VAL A 642 -28.69 29.30 -11.46
N PRO A 643 -28.30 28.04 -11.21
CA PRO A 643 -28.22 27.04 -12.26
C PRO A 643 -29.62 26.53 -12.61
N ILE A 644 -29.86 26.29 -13.90
CA ILE A 644 -31.06 25.62 -14.42
C ILE A 644 -30.55 24.49 -15.32
N VAL A 645 -30.65 23.27 -14.82
CA VAL A 645 -30.00 22.09 -15.40
C VAL A 645 -31.06 21.12 -15.89
N TYR A 646 -31.08 20.80 -17.17
CA TYR A 646 -31.97 19.75 -17.68
C TYR A 646 -31.59 18.38 -17.11
N HIS A 647 -32.59 17.53 -16.91
CA HIS A 647 -32.45 16.18 -16.40
C HIS A 647 -31.87 15.23 -17.46
N TRP A 648 -30.60 15.42 -17.80
CA TRP A 648 -29.81 14.42 -18.51
C TRP A 648 -29.40 13.29 -17.55
N PRO A 649 -29.09 12.07 -18.05
CA PRO A 649 -28.76 10.92 -17.21
C PRO A 649 -27.62 11.22 -16.22
N GLY A 650 -27.94 11.31 -14.92
CA GLY A 650 -26.99 11.57 -13.84
C GLY A 650 -26.92 13.02 -13.34
N ALA A 651 -27.71 13.95 -13.90
CA ALA A 651 -27.75 15.35 -13.46
C ALA A 651 -28.08 15.48 -11.96
N GLU A 652 -28.99 14.66 -11.45
CA GLU A 652 -29.40 14.56 -10.06
C GLU A 652 -28.29 14.08 -9.11
N THR A 653 -27.26 13.44 -9.65
CA THR A 653 -26.07 13.03 -8.89
C THR A 653 -24.99 14.10 -8.86
N ALA A 654 -25.01 15.02 -9.83
CA ALA A 654 -24.05 16.12 -9.94
C ALA A 654 -24.56 17.39 -9.25
N TYR A 655 -25.83 17.75 -9.41
CA TYR A 655 -26.41 19.00 -8.93
C TYR A 655 -27.54 18.78 -7.92
N PRO A 656 -27.83 19.77 -7.06
CA PRO A 656 -29.01 19.73 -6.20
C PRO A 656 -30.29 19.60 -7.03
N SER A 657 -31.15 18.64 -6.69
CA SER A 657 -32.39 18.33 -7.41
C SER A 657 -33.31 19.54 -7.61
N ARG A 658 -33.28 20.51 -6.71
CA ARG A 658 -34.06 21.76 -6.85
C ARG A 658 -33.75 22.53 -8.14
N PHE A 659 -32.54 22.41 -8.69
CA PHE A 659 -32.12 23.09 -9.91
C PHE A 659 -32.26 22.24 -11.18
N VAL A 660 -32.62 20.96 -11.02
CA VAL A 660 -32.82 20.03 -12.13
C VAL A 660 -34.23 20.18 -12.68
N VAL A 661 -34.39 20.23 -14.00
CA VAL A 661 -35.69 20.44 -14.68
C VAL A 661 -35.91 19.40 -15.78
N GLU A 662 -37.17 19.03 -16.01
CA GLU A 662 -37.52 18.10 -17.08
C GLU A 662 -38.13 18.78 -18.31
N THR A 663 -38.70 19.98 -18.14
CA THR A 663 -39.43 20.69 -19.20
C THR A 663 -39.07 22.16 -19.30
N VAL A 664 -39.39 22.77 -20.44
CA VAL A 664 -39.23 24.22 -20.67
C VAL A 664 -40.07 25.00 -19.67
N ASP A 665 -41.31 24.60 -19.45
CA ASP A 665 -42.23 25.28 -18.53
C ASP A 665 -41.72 25.23 -17.08
N GLU A 666 -41.13 24.11 -16.65
CA GLU A 666 -40.50 24.02 -15.33
C GLU A 666 -39.30 24.95 -15.21
N ALA A 667 -38.44 25.00 -16.25
CA ALA A 667 -37.29 25.91 -16.30
C ALA A 667 -37.73 27.38 -16.20
N VAL A 668 -38.73 27.77 -16.98
CA VAL A 668 -39.33 29.12 -16.96
C VAL A 668 -39.90 29.43 -15.58
N ASN A 669 -40.69 28.52 -14.99
CA ASN A 669 -41.28 28.69 -13.67
C ASN A 669 -40.21 28.86 -12.57
N LYS A 670 -39.12 28.09 -12.63
CA LYS A 670 -38.00 28.23 -11.68
C LYS A 670 -37.25 29.54 -11.84
N ILE A 671 -37.08 30.03 -13.07
CA ILE A 671 -36.45 31.33 -13.33
C ILE A 671 -37.33 32.48 -12.82
N GLU A 672 -38.65 32.44 -13.03
CA GLU A 672 -39.57 33.47 -12.55
C GLU A 672 -39.66 33.50 -11.02
N ASN A 673 -39.62 32.32 -10.39
CA ASN A 673 -39.76 32.17 -8.93
C ASN A 673 -38.42 31.90 -8.23
N TYR A 674 -37.29 32.29 -8.83
CA TYR A 674 -35.95 31.92 -8.36
C TYR A 674 -35.64 32.39 -6.94
N LYS A 675 -36.24 33.50 -6.49
CA LYS A 675 -36.06 34.01 -5.13
C LYS A 675 -36.54 33.00 -4.08
N SER A 676 -37.67 32.34 -4.33
CA SER A 676 -38.17 31.26 -3.49
C SER A 676 -37.33 29.99 -3.65
N LEU A 677 -36.79 29.74 -4.85
CA LEU A 677 -35.92 28.59 -5.13
C LEU A 677 -34.62 28.61 -4.32
N ILE A 678 -34.06 29.80 -4.12
CA ILE A 678 -32.81 30.02 -3.37
C ILE A 678 -33.02 30.50 -1.94
N ASP A 679 -34.28 30.62 -1.48
CA ASP A 679 -34.56 31.02 -0.10
C ASP A 679 -33.97 29.99 0.87
N GLY A 680 -33.23 30.50 1.86
CA GLY A 680 -32.45 29.68 2.80
C GLY A 680 -31.36 28.78 2.17
N TYR A 681 -31.00 28.98 0.89
CA TYR A 681 -30.01 28.17 0.18
C TYR A 681 -28.85 29.02 -0.35
N ASP A 682 -27.65 28.79 0.19
CA ASP A 682 -26.44 29.42 -0.32
C ASP A 682 -25.93 28.71 -1.58
N LEU A 683 -26.17 29.32 -2.75
CA LEU A 683 -25.69 28.83 -4.05
C LEU A 683 -24.17 28.59 -4.05
N LYS A 684 -23.42 29.43 -3.35
CA LYS A 684 -21.95 29.42 -3.37
C LYS A 684 -21.38 28.31 -2.49
N GLU A 685 -22.14 27.77 -1.56
CA GLU A 685 -21.64 26.75 -0.63
C GLU A 685 -21.47 25.37 -1.29
N TYR A 686 -22.38 24.99 -2.19
CA TYR A 686 -22.32 23.70 -2.87
C TYR A 686 -21.02 23.49 -3.69
N PRO A 687 -20.59 24.42 -4.57
CA PRO A 687 -19.37 24.25 -5.35
C PRO A 687 -18.08 24.24 -4.51
N LYS A 688 -18.05 24.84 -3.30
CA LYS A 688 -16.86 24.82 -2.43
C LYS A 688 -16.41 23.41 -2.05
N ARG A 689 -17.32 22.43 -2.05
CA ARG A 689 -17.00 21.03 -1.77
C ARG A 689 -16.04 20.42 -2.79
N PHE A 690 -15.96 21.02 -3.98
CA PHE A 690 -15.11 20.60 -5.11
C PHE A 690 -13.93 21.56 -5.33
N ASP A 691 -13.59 22.40 -4.35
CA ASP A 691 -12.51 23.36 -4.47
C ASP A 691 -11.12 22.72 -4.58
N TYR A 692 -10.12 23.57 -4.85
CA TYR A 692 -8.73 23.15 -4.99
C TYR A 692 -8.23 22.34 -3.78
N ASP A 693 -8.43 22.83 -2.56
CA ASP A 693 -7.91 22.19 -1.35
C ASP A 693 -8.54 20.81 -1.12
N SER A 694 -9.86 20.68 -1.35
CA SER A 694 -10.60 19.41 -1.32
C SER A 694 -10.06 18.39 -2.33
N ARG A 695 -9.84 18.82 -3.58
CA ARG A 695 -9.36 17.93 -4.65
C ARG A 695 -7.90 17.53 -4.50
N VAL A 696 -7.03 18.47 -4.09
CA VAL A 696 -5.62 18.17 -3.78
C VAL A 696 -5.55 17.11 -2.68
N LYS A 697 -6.30 17.27 -1.60
CA LYS A 697 -6.32 16.30 -0.50
C LYS A 697 -6.68 14.90 -0.98
N LEU A 698 -7.78 14.75 -1.74
CA LEU A 698 -8.21 13.44 -2.25
C LEU A 698 -7.21 12.81 -3.22
N LEU A 699 -6.62 13.60 -4.12
CA LEU A 699 -5.61 13.09 -5.06
C LEU A 699 -4.32 12.70 -4.33
N ASP A 700 -3.83 13.51 -3.38
CA ASP A 700 -2.63 13.19 -2.61
C ASP A 700 -2.83 11.95 -1.75
N GLU A 701 -3.98 11.84 -1.07
CA GLU A 701 -4.34 10.64 -0.29
C GLU A 701 -4.39 9.40 -1.18
N LEU A 702 -4.93 9.51 -2.40
CA LEU A 702 -5.02 8.40 -3.34
C LEU A 702 -3.66 7.99 -3.91
N ILE A 703 -2.84 8.96 -4.30
CA ILE A 703 -1.62 8.74 -5.08
C ILE A 703 -0.43 8.38 -4.19
N PHE A 704 -0.24 9.12 -3.09
CA PHE A 704 0.96 9.03 -2.26
C PHE A 704 0.80 8.16 -1.01
N THR A 705 -0.42 7.88 -0.55
CA THR A 705 -0.61 6.94 0.56
C THR A 705 -0.43 5.51 0.06
N GLU A 706 0.18 4.65 0.88
CA GLU A 706 0.13 3.21 0.64
C GLU A 706 -1.27 2.72 0.95
N THR A 707 -2.01 2.27 -0.06
CA THR A 707 -3.30 1.64 0.11
C THR A 707 -3.13 0.43 1.04
N THR A 708 -3.61 0.56 2.28
CA THR A 708 -3.87 -0.57 3.18
C THR A 708 -5.03 -1.36 2.60
N HIS A 709 -4.72 -2.18 1.59
CA HIS A 709 -5.49 -3.38 1.29
C HIS A 709 -5.00 -4.50 2.20
#